data_AF-A0A9J8A865-F1
#
_entry.id   AF-A0A9J8A865-F1
#
_cell.length_a   1.000
_cell.length_b   1.000
_cell.length_c   1.000
_cell.angle_alpha   90.00
_cell.angle_beta   90.00
_cell.angle_gamma   90.00
#
_symmetry.space_group_name_H-M   'P 1'
#
loop_
_entity.id
_entity.type
_entity.pdbx_description
1 polymer ?
#
loop_
_entity_poly.entity_id
_entity_poly.type
_entity_poly.pdbx_seq_one_letter_code
_entity_poly.pdbx_strand_id
1 'polypeptide(L)'
;MLKRGEEMQRDLWTSLLLVWITCVPYSSMALLNNQSQSLQMVSAMIPRNRPSEGQRILSRAKRGWVWNQMFVLEEFSGPDPILVGRLHTDLDMGNKNIKYVLAGEGAGTIFAINERTGDIHAMKRLDREEKAEYTLTAQVIDRDTDKPLEPPSEFIIKVQDINDNPPQFIEGPYKGSVPEMSQVGTSVTRVTATDADDPVYGNSAKLVYSILEGQPYFSIDQTTAIIRVALAGMDREMREEYLVVIQAKDMGGHMGGLSGTTTVTVTLTDINDNPPKFTKGSFEFTIPEDLGIGKPGGRVKANDRDIGENAKSAYSIIGGDERDIFEIVTDAQTQEGILRLKKPLDFESKKSYNLTVVATNIRADSITGGPYMDQTMVKIIVEDADEPPVFTKSTYLFDVHENAAINTVIGAVAARDQDATHSQVRYFIDRHTDLERQFNINVDDGKITLAKPLDRETDMWHNITVTATEVRNHSQISRATVAIKVLDINDNAPEFASEYEAFLCENGKPGQVIQTISAVDKDNPSQGHMFHYRLEMLNNPNFTIKNNLDNSISILAKHDSFRRQKQDTYLLPIVVTDDGEPPMSSTNTLTIQVCSCSREGNVQSCNVEAFVLPIGLSMGALIAILACIILLLVIVVLYVTLRRHKNEPLIIKDDEDVRENIIRYDDEGGGEEDTEAFDIATLQNPDGISGYLPRKDIKPDLQFMPRQVLNTVVFQCFFVFFFVFVFLEH
;
A
#
# COMPACT_ATOMS: atom_id res chain seq x y z
N MET A 1 58.33 4.87 -24.30
CA MET A 1 58.36 6.33 -24.07
C MET A 1 57.31 6.63 -23.00
N LEU A 2 57.66 7.14 -21.82
CA LEU A 2 57.79 8.58 -21.48
C LEU A 2 56.41 9.29 -21.57
N LYS A 3 55.83 9.92 -20.52
CA LYS A 3 56.17 10.18 -19.09
C LYS A 3 54.84 10.07 -18.27
N ARG A 4 54.75 9.78 -16.97
CA ARG A 4 55.38 10.31 -15.72
C ARG A 4 54.98 11.76 -15.38
N GLY A 5 54.36 11.96 -14.21
CA GLY A 5 54.05 13.25 -13.61
C GLY A 5 53.68 13.07 -12.13
N GLU A 6 54.59 13.45 -11.24
CA GLU A 6 54.45 13.51 -9.77
C GLU A 6 54.64 14.99 -9.33
N GLU A 7 54.61 15.28 -8.01
CA GLU A 7 54.80 16.63 -7.41
C GLU A 7 53.60 17.60 -7.62
N MET A 8 53.28 18.61 -6.80
CA MET A 8 53.62 19.08 -5.43
C MET A 8 52.44 20.02 -4.99
N GLN A 9 52.13 20.44 -3.76
CA GLN A 9 52.69 20.45 -2.38
C GLN A 9 51.54 20.06 -1.38
N ARG A 10 51.55 20.04 -0.03
CA ARG A 10 52.31 20.62 1.11
C ARG A 10 52.11 22.11 1.50
N ASP A 11 51.19 22.40 2.43
CA ASP A 11 51.55 22.84 3.81
C ASP A 11 50.35 23.30 4.70
N LEU A 12 50.65 23.41 6.00
CA LEU A 12 49.96 23.93 7.20
C LEU A 12 48.67 24.79 7.02
N TRP A 13 47.66 24.76 7.91
CA TRP A 13 47.73 25.15 9.34
C TRP A 13 46.60 24.58 10.24
N THR A 14 46.72 24.78 11.56
CA THR A 14 45.81 24.28 12.62
C THR A 14 45.08 25.38 13.42
N SER A 15 44.02 25.01 14.14
CA SER A 15 43.36 25.78 15.22
C SER A 15 42.61 24.78 16.12
N LEU A 16 42.82 24.57 17.43
CA LEU A 16 43.51 25.26 18.54
C LEU A 16 42.60 26.13 19.43
N LEU A 17 42.09 25.52 20.49
CA LEU A 17 41.68 26.15 21.76
C LEU A 17 41.54 25.06 22.85
N LEU A 18 41.81 25.23 24.14
CA LEU A 18 42.84 25.92 24.93
C LEU A 18 42.40 25.76 26.42
N VAL A 19 43.13 24.97 27.23
CA VAL A 19 43.17 25.12 28.71
C VAL A 19 44.61 24.79 29.17
N TRP A 20 45.03 25.39 30.30
CA TRP A 20 46.40 25.42 30.85
C TRP A 20 46.72 24.17 31.73
N ILE A 21 47.95 23.61 31.76
CA ILE A 21 49.22 24.07 32.36
C ILE A 21 49.11 24.12 33.91
N THR A 22 49.93 23.46 34.74
CA THR A 22 51.41 23.27 34.71
C THR A 22 51.94 21.84 34.95
N CYS A 23 53.14 21.54 34.40
CA CYS A 23 54.02 20.45 34.83
C CYS A 23 55.48 20.93 34.97
N VAL A 24 56.28 20.30 35.85
CA VAL A 24 57.76 20.29 35.82
C VAL A 24 58.24 18.87 36.21
N PRO A 25 59.17 18.22 35.47
CA PRO A 25 59.54 16.81 35.68
C PRO A 25 60.91 16.61 36.36
N TYR A 26 61.22 15.37 36.74
CA TYR A 26 62.58 14.79 36.65
C TYR A 26 62.53 13.24 36.64
N SER A 27 63.55 12.57 36.10
CA SER A 27 63.52 11.13 35.77
C SER A 27 64.76 10.35 36.23
N SER A 28 64.56 9.06 36.60
CA SER A 28 65.58 8.02 36.90
C SER A 28 66.45 8.27 38.16
N MET A 29 66.96 7.28 38.90
CA MET A 29 67.37 5.90 38.56
C MET A 29 66.98 4.84 39.60
N ALA A 30 67.40 3.59 39.34
CA ALA A 30 67.13 2.36 40.09
C ALA A 30 67.50 2.37 41.59
N LEU A 31 66.79 1.51 42.34
CA LEU A 31 67.18 1.04 43.68
C LEU A 31 67.76 -0.37 43.58
N LEU A 32 68.89 -0.60 44.27
CA LEU A 32 69.61 -1.87 44.31
C LEU A 32 69.59 -2.47 45.72
N ASN A 33 69.80 -3.78 45.81
CA ASN A 33 69.96 -4.51 47.07
C ASN A 33 70.96 -3.82 48.01
N ASN A 34 70.74 -3.97 49.32
CA ASN A 34 71.88 -4.20 50.20
C ASN A 34 71.54 -5.27 51.26
N GLN A 35 72.47 -6.20 51.48
CA GLN A 35 72.31 -7.29 52.44
C GLN A 35 72.90 -6.92 53.80
N SER A 36 72.46 -7.65 54.83
CA SER A 36 73.14 -7.69 56.13
C SER A 36 74.56 -8.24 56.00
N GLN A 37 75.57 -7.51 56.50
CA GLN A 37 76.81 -8.10 56.96
C GLN A 37 77.24 -7.54 58.32
N SER A 38 77.96 -8.38 59.06
CA SER A 38 78.51 -8.13 60.39
C SER A 38 79.66 -7.12 60.39
N LEU A 39 79.85 -6.41 61.50
CA LEU A 39 81.16 -5.90 61.89
C LEU A 39 81.43 -6.12 63.38
N GLN A 40 82.71 -6.16 63.74
CA GLN A 40 83.23 -6.85 64.92
C GLN A 40 83.42 -5.94 66.14
N MET A 41 83.65 -6.57 67.30
CA MET A 41 84.21 -5.87 68.46
C MET A 41 85.53 -5.17 68.11
N VAL A 42 85.68 -3.92 68.53
CA VAL A 42 86.98 -3.26 68.69
C VAL A 42 87.10 -2.79 70.14
N SER A 43 88.18 -3.21 70.81
CA SER A 43 88.44 -2.84 72.20
C SER A 43 89.01 -1.42 72.28
N ALA A 44 88.45 -0.58 73.14
CA ALA A 44 88.92 0.78 73.41
C ALA A 44 89.34 0.91 74.89
N MET A 45 90.53 1.45 75.14
CA MET A 45 91.14 1.49 76.47
C MET A 45 90.54 2.56 77.39
N ILE A 46 90.45 2.22 78.68
CA ILE A 46 90.04 3.11 79.77
C ILE A 46 91.23 4.00 80.22
N PRO A 47 91.10 5.34 80.23
CA PRO A 47 91.96 6.20 81.04
C PRO A 47 91.54 6.10 82.51
N ARG A 48 92.48 5.85 83.42
CA ARG A 48 92.20 5.84 84.86
C ARG A 48 91.85 7.25 85.37
N ASN A 49 90.73 7.39 86.07
CA ASN A 49 90.58 8.34 87.17
C ASN A 49 89.57 7.81 88.20
N ARG A 50 89.98 7.76 89.48
CA ARG A 50 89.07 7.68 90.63
C ARG A 50 88.88 9.10 91.17
N PRO A 51 87.71 9.43 91.70
CA PRO A 51 87.64 9.49 93.16
C PRO A 51 86.35 8.94 93.78
N SER A 52 86.42 8.69 95.09
CA SER A 52 85.32 8.62 96.08
C SER A 52 84.07 7.79 95.78
N GLU A 53 83.83 6.77 96.60
CA GLU A 53 82.50 6.18 96.79
C GLU A 53 81.53 7.24 97.32
N GLY A 54 80.36 7.35 96.66
CA GLY A 54 79.28 8.26 97.05
C GLY A 54 77.95 7.62 96.70
N GLN A 55 77.24 7.12 97.72
CA GLN A 55 76.07 6.25 97.58
C GLN A 55 74.88 6.97 96.93
N ARG A 56 74.74 6.86 95.60
CA ARG A 56 73.61 7.42 94.84
C ARG A 56 72.56 6.36 94.54
N ILE A 57 71.35 6.62 95.00
CA ILE A 57 70.15 5.79 94.78
C ILE A 57 69.77 5.84 93.30
N LEU A 58 69.58 4.67 92.67
CA LEU A 58 69.13 4.56 91.28
C LEU A 58 67.59 4.65 91.19
N SER A 59 67.07 5.85 90.93
CA SER A 59 65.66 6.03 90.56
C SER A 59 65.42 5.51 89.13
N ARG A 60 64.83 4.32 89.00
CA ARG A 60 64.47 3.72 87.71
C ARG A 60 63.33 4.51 87.06
N ALA A 61 63.59 5.20 85.96
CA ALA A 61 62.52 5.76 85.13
C ALA A 61 61.71 4.63 84.47
N LYS A 62 60.38 4.71 84.56
CA LYS A 62 59.47 3.71 83.97
C LYS A 62 59.50 3.83 82.44
N ARG A 63 59.75 2.73 81.72
CA ARG A 63 59.50 2.70 80.27
C ARG A 63 57.98 2.65 80.08
N GLY A 64 57.45 3.51 79.22
CA GLY A 64 56.07 3.36 78.75
C GLY A 64 55.91 2.03 78.02
N TRP A 65 54.79 1.35 78.25
CA TRP A 65 54.46 0.13 77.51
C TRP A 65 54.15 0.49 76.05
N VAL A 66 54.78 -0.22 75.13
CA VAL A 66 54.49 -0.15 73.69
C VAL A 66 54.09 -1.56 73.27
N TRP A 67 52.80 -1.85 73.42
CA TRP A 67 51.95 -2.88 72.77
C TRP A 67 50.68 -2.97 73.61
N ASN A 68 49.55 -2.54 73.04
CA ASN A 68 48.28 -2.36 73.74
C ASN A 68 47.12 -3.04 73.02
N GLN A 69 47.32 -4.29 72.61
CA GLN A 69 46.30 -5.12 71.97
C GLN A 69 46.21 -6.49 72.67
N MET A 70 45.00 -6.97 72.89
CA MET A 70 44.67 -8.33 73.31
C MET A 70 43.81 -9.00 72.23
N PHE A 71 43.78 -10.32 72.21
CA PHE A 71 43.03 -11.11 71.25
C PHE A 71 42.12 -12.10 71.96
N VAL A 72 40.91 -12.28 71.43
CA VAL A 72 39.91 -13.23 71.92
C VAL A 72 39.20 -13.86 70.73
N LEU A 73 39.06 -15.19 70.70
CA LEU A 73 38.27 -15.87 69.67
C LEU A 73 36.79 -15.58 69.87
N GLU A 74 36.06 -15.34 68.78
CA GLU A 74 34.59 -15.32 68.79
C GLU A 74 33.98 -16.71 68.99
N GLU A 75 32.66 -16.77 69.20
CA GLU A 75 31.85 -18.00 69.35
C GLU A 75 32.33 -19.04 70.39
N PHE A 76 33.42 -18.74 71.11
CA PHE A 76 34.27 -19.74 71.75
C PHE A 76 33.55 -20.45 72.89
N SER A 77 33.14 -21.69 72.61
CA SER A 77 32.32 -22.51 73.51
C SER A 77 33.16 -23.21 74.59
N GLY A 78 33.92 -22.41 75.35
CA GLY A 78 34.68 -22.83 76.52
C GLY A 78 33.88 -22.81 77.83
N PRO A 79 34.50 -23.14 78.98
CA PRO A 79 33.90 -22.93 80.29
C PRO A 79 33.90 -21.43 80.65
N ASP A 80 32.71 -20.84 80.78
CA ASP A 80 32.55 -19.42 81.12
C ASP A 80 33.13 -19.07 82.52
N PRO A 81 33.67 -17.85 82.70
CA PRO A 81 33.91 -16.81 81.69
C PRO A 81 35.29 -16.94 81.03
N ILE A 82 35.43 -16.50 79.78
CA ILE A 82 36.62 -16.75 78.95
C ILE A 82 37.73 -15.75 79.29
N LEU A 83 38.90 -16.21 79.74
CA LEU A 83 40.06 -15.36 80.03
C LEU A 83 40.66 -14.77 78.74
N VAL A 84 40.57 -13.44 78.57
CA VAL A 84 41.11 -12.68 77.42
C VAL A 84 42.57 -12.28 77.65
N GLY A 85 42.94 -11.99 78.90
CA GLY A 85 44.30 -11.59 79.24
C GLY A 85 44.45 -11.16 80.69
N ARG A 86 45.68 -10.89 81.12
CA ARG A 86 45.99 -10.38 82.46
C ARG A 86 46.77 -9.08 82.38
N LEU A 87 46.29 -8.06 83.08
CA LEU A 87 47.05 -6.85 83.37
C LEU A 87 47.81 -7.00 84.70
N HIS A 88 48.97 -6.36 84.82
CA HIS A 88 49.83 -6.45 85.98
C HIS A 88 50.63 -5.16 86.16
N THR A 89 50.72 -4.62 87.37
CA THR A 89 51.63 -3.51 87.71
C THR A 89 52.84 -4.00 88.51
N ASP A 90 53.98 -3.32 88.35
CA ASP A 90 55.16 -3.47 89.20
C ASP A 90 54.93 -2.99 90.66
N LEU A 91 53.78 -2.40 90.96
CA LEU A 91 53.31 -2.12 92.33
C LEU A 91 52.82 -3.37 93.08
N ASP A 92 52.46 -4.47 92.40
CA ASP A 92 51.99 -5.73 93.00
C ASP A 92 53.03 -6.37 93.95
N MET A 93 54.31 -6.05 93.78
CA MET A 93 55.40 -6.54 94.64
C MET A 93 55.56 -5.74 95.94
N GLY A 94 54.77 -4.68 96.14
CA GLY A 94 54.76 -3.86 97.36
C GLY A 94 53.68 -4.26 98.35
N ASN A 95 53.85 -3.87 99.61
CA ASN A 95 52.85 -4.07 100.68
C ASN A 95 51.67 -3.08 100.56
N LYS A 96 51.15 -2.89 99.34
CA LYS A 96 50.07 -1.95 98.98
C LYS A 96 48.80 -2.70 98.63
N ASN A 97 47.66 -2.16 99.04
CA ASN A 97 46.36 -2.77 98.88
C ASN A 97 45.70 -2.26 97.57
N ILE A 98 46.11 -2.84 96.45
CA ILE A 98 45.68 -2.40 95.11
C ILE A 98 44.29 -2.90 94.71
N LYS A 99 43.70 -2.24 93.71
CA LYS A 99 42.50 -2.67 92.98
C LYS A 99 42.64 -2.34 91.49
N TYR A 100 42.39 -3.34 90.64
CA TYR A 100 42.28 -3.17 89.20
C TYR A 100 40.85 -2.73 88.82
N VAL A 101 40.73 -1.70 87.96
CA VAL A 101 39.45 -1.20 87.43
C VAL A 101 39.53 -1.14 85.90
N LEU A 102 38.41 -1.46 85.25
CA LEU A 102 38.23 -1.44 83.80
C LEU A 102 37.09 -0.49 83.44
N ALA A 103 37.31 0.35 82.42
CA ALA A 103 36.36 1.28 81.85
C ALA A 103 36.47 1.27 80.31
N GLY A 104 35.53 1.91 79.61
CA GLY A 104 35.46 1.90 78.14
C GLY A 104 34.38 0.96 77.60
N GLU A 105 34.52 0.53 76.36
CA GLU A 105 33.46 -0.17 75.64
C GLU A 105 33.21 -1.59 76.16
N GLY A 106 31.98 -1.89 76.56
CA GLY A 106 31.61 -3.20 77.10
C GLY A 106 32.16 -3.49 78.51
N ALA A 107 32.82 -2.54 79.17
CA ALA A 107 33.31 -2.71 80.54
C ALA A 107 32.15 -2.97 81.52
N GLY A 108 32.23 -4.06 82.28
CA GLY A 108 31.20 -4.49 83.25
C GLY A 108 29.99 -5.22 82.65
N THR A 109 29.87 -5.32 81.32
CA THR A 109 28.72 -5.96 80.64
C THR A 109 29.10 -7.01 79.60
N ILE A 110 30.26 -6.85 78.97
CA ILE A 110 30.88 -7.78 78.02
C ILE A 110 32.23 -8.22 78.57
N PHE A 111 33.03 -7.31 79.12
CA PHE A 111 34.34 -7.60 79.72
C PHE A 111 34.37 -7.24 81.21
N ALA A 112 34.87 -8.14 82.05
CA ALA A 112 35.03 -7.93 83.48
C ALA A 112 36.47 -8.20 83.92
N ILE A 113 37.07 -7.27 84.68
CA ILE A 113 38.40 -7.46 85.28
C ILE A 113 38.28 -7.97 86.72
N ASN A 114 39.10 -8.96 87.09
CA ASN A 114 39.24 -9.37 88.46
C ASN A 114 40.05 -8.31 89.23
N GLU A 115 39.38 -7.62 90.16
CA GLU A 115 39.92 -6.51 90.95
C GLU A 115 41.24 -6.83 91.68
N ARG A 116 41.54 -8.12 91.92
CA ARG A 116 42.71 -8.58 92.68
C ARG A 116 43.83 -9.20 91.84
N THR A 117 43.51 -9.81 90.69
CA THR A 117 44.50 -10.55 89.86
C THR A 117 44.78 -9.90 88.52
N GLY A 118 44.00 -8.88 88.13
CA GLY A 118 44.13 -8.22 86.83
C GLY A 118 43.64 -9.06 85.64
N ASP A 119 43.04 -10.23 85.90
CA ASP A 119 42.48 -11.11 84.86
C ASP A 119 41.22 -10.51 84.24
N ILE A 120 41.26 -10.19 82.95
CA ILE A 120 40.12 -9.74 82.14
C ILE A 120 39.47 -10.95 81.51
N HIS A 121 38.17 -11.11 81.75
CA HIS A 121 37.36 -12.17 81.14
C HIS A 121 36.24 -11.58 80.28
N ALA A 122 35.93 -12.26 79.17
CA ALA A 122 34.67 -12.06 78.45
C ALA A 122 33.54 -12.79 79.20
N MET A 123 32.48 -12.05 79.50
CA MET A 123 31.29 -12.49 80.25
C MET A 123 30.12 -12.88 79.34
N LYS A 124 30.34 -12.82 78.03
CA LYS A 124 29.43 -13.18 76.95
C LYS A 124 30.24 -13.79 75.80
N ARG A 125 29.55 -14.50 74.91
CA ARG A 125 30.04 -14.73 73.54
C ARG A 125 30.29 -13.40 72.85
N LEU A 126 31.25 -13.42 71.93
CA LEU A 126 31.58 -12.33 71.02
C LEU A 126 31.31 -12.82 69.60
N ASP A 127 31.06 -11.85 68.74
CA ASP A 127 30.62 -11.95 67.35
C ASP A 127 31.35 -10.79 66.64
N ARG A 128 32.19 -11.10 65.65
CA ARG A 128 33.10 -10.17 64.98
C ARG A 128 32.36 -9.35 63.92
N GLU A 129 31.34 -9.93 63.31
CA GLU A 129 30.43 -9.32 62.33
C GLU A 129 29.56 -8.23 62.99
N GLU A 130 29.13 -8.44 64.25
CA GLU A 130 28.53 -7.41 65.10
C GLU A 130 29.60 -6.39 65.53
N LYS A 131 30.74 -6.84 66.09
CA LYS A 131 31.83 -5.92 66.50
C LYS A 131 33.23 -6.54 66.64
N ALA A 132 34.05 -6.35 65.61
CA ALA A 132 35.43 -6.84 65.51
C ALA A 132 36.46 -6.28 66.54
N GLU A 133 36.30 -5.07 67.09
CA GLU A 133 37.23 -4.55 68.11
C GLU A 133 36.59 -3.63 69.15
N TYR A 134 37.13 -3.64 70.37
CA TYR A 134 36.63 -2.91 71.54
C TYR A 134 37.75 -2.09 72.18
N THR A 135 37.55 -0.78 72.33
CA THR A 135 38.52 0.09 73.02
C THR A 135 38.21 0.19 74.51
N LEU A 136 39.20 -0.22 75.32
CA LEU A 136 39.10 -0.29 76.77
C LEU A 136 40.23 0.49 77.44
N THR A 137 39.98 0.92 78.67
CA THR A 137 40.94 1.63 79.52
C THR A 137 40.99 0.97 80.88
N ALA A 138 42.16 0.51 81.28
CA ALA A 138 42.39 -0.02 82.62
C ALA A 138 43.15 0.97 83.49
N GLN A 139 42.85 0.97 84.78
CA GLN A 139 43.56 1.76 85.78
C GLN A 139 43.74 0.96 87.07
N VAL A 140 44.89 1.14 87.73
CA VAL A 140 45.12 0.62 89.08
C VAL A 140 44.86 1.73 90.09
N ILE A 141 43.98 1.47 91.04
CA ILE A 141 43.64 2.36 92.15
C ILE A 141 44.04 1.75 93.50
N ASP A 142 44.14 2.59 94.52
CA ASP A 142 44.34 2.19 95.91
C ASP A 142 43.00 1.77 96.52
N ARG A 143 42.85 0.52 96.99
CA ARG A 143 41.56 -0.06 97.39
C ARG A 143 40.98 0.53 98.67
N ASP A 144 41.78 1.26 99.46
CA ASP A 144 41.33 1.87 100.71
C ASP A 144 41.04 3.38 100.57
N THR A 145 41.35 3.98 99.41
CA THR A 145 41.15 5.41 99.14
C THR A 145 40.59 5.77 97.76
N ASP A 146 40.39 4.77 96.89
CA ASP A 146 39.97 4.87 95.47
C ASP A 146 40.79 5.84 94.60
N LYS A 147 42.01 6.18 95.04
CA LYS A 147 42.89 7.09 94.30
C LYS A 147 43.69 6.36 93.22
N PRO A 148 43.86 6.95 92.03
CA PRO A 148 44.67 6.34 90.98
C PRO A 148 46.14 6.24 91.41
N LEU A 149 46.66 5.02 91.42
CA LEU A 149 48.08 4.72 91.67
C LEU A 149 48.91 4.86 90.41
N GLU A 150 48.29 4.67 89.24
CA GLU A 150 48.88 4.82 87.92
C GLU A 150 47.96 5.62 86.97
N PRO A 151 48.52 6.25 85.91
CA PRO A 151 47.69 6.81 84.84
C PRO A 151 46.86 5.70 84.17
N PRO A 152 45.71 6.04 83.59
CA PRO A 152 44.92 5.10 82.81
C PRO A 152 45.71 4.61 81.58
N SER A 153 45.59 3.33 81.26
CA SER A 153 46.21 2.70 80.09
C SER A 153 45.13 2.21 79.13
N GLU A 154 45.10 2.78 77.93
CA GLU A 154 44.20 2.37 76.84
C GLU A 154 44.75 1.15 76.09
N PHE A 155 43.89 0.19 75.80
CA PHE A 155 44.19 -1.01 75.03
C PHE A 155 42.96 -1.46 74.23
N ILE A 156 43.19 -2.18 73.13
CA ILE A 156 42.14 -2.69 72.26
C ILE A 156 42.03 -4.20 72.46
N ILE A 157 40.82 -4.70 72.68
CA ILE A 157 40.53 -6.13 72.50
C ILE A 157 40.07 -6.32 71.06
N LYS A 158 40.84 -7.08 70.28
CA LYS A 158 40.45 -7.51 68.93
C LYS A 158 39.81 -8.89 69.01
N VAL A 159 38.63 -9.01 68.41
CA VAL A 159 37.99 -10.30 68.18
C VAL A 159 38.76 -11.01 67.06
N GLN A 160 39.04 -12.30 67.25
CA GLN A 160 39.68 -13.16 66.26
C GLN A 160 38.64 -14.03 65.57
N ASP A 161 38.73 -13.95 64.25
CA ASP A 161 37.89 -14.60 63.26
C ASP A 161 37.79 -16.13 63.40
N ILE A 162 36.57 -16.65 63.26
CA ILE A 162 36.27 -18.06 63.02
C ILE A 162 35.40 -18.16 61.77
N ASN A 163 35.76 -19.07 60.85
CA ASN A 163 35.05 -19.25 59.59
C ASN A 163 33.67 -19.92 59.79
N ASP A 164 32.63 -19.18 60.16
CA ASP A 164 31.29 -19.69 60.44
C ASP A 164 30.19 -19.21 59.46
N ASN A 165 30.42 -18.11 58.72
CA ASN A 165 29.49 -17.67 57.69
C ASN A 165 29.80 -18.33 56.32
N PRO A 166 28.80 -18.95 55.65
CA PRO A 166 29.02 -19.51 54.32
C PRO A 166 28.95 -18.42 53.22
N PRO A 167 29.73 -18.54 52.13
CA PRO A 167 29.66 -17.64 50.98
C PRO A 167 28.24 -17.47 50.43
N GLN A 168 27.77 -16.23 50.24
CA GLN A 168 26.43 -15.92 49.71
C GLN A 168 26.50 -15.14 48.39
N PHE A 169 25.81 -15.62 47.35
CA PHE A 169 25.64 -14.91 46.08
C PHE A 169 24.62 -13.77 46.20
N ILE A 170 24.97 -12.58 45.72
CA ILE A 170 24.16 -11.35 45.90
C ILE A 170 22.94 -11.32 44.96
N GLU A 171 23.11 -11.72 43.70
CA GLU A 171 22.14 -11.52 42.62
C GLU A 171 21.70 -12.85 41.97
N GLY A 172 21.85 -13.97 42.69
CA GLY A 172 21.45 -15.29 42.20
C GLY A 172 19.92 -15.47 42.17
N PRO A 173 19.35 -16.16 41.15
CA PRO A 173 20.01 -16.84 40.03
C PRO A 173 20.39 -15.88 38.89
N TYR A 174 21.58 -16.06 38.34
CA TYR A 174 22.11 -15.18 37.30
C TYR A 174 21.65 -15.58 35.89
N LYS A 175 21.72 -14.63 34.95
CA LYS A 175 21.63 -14.90 33.51
C LYS A 175 22.87 -14.36 32.79
N GLY A 176 23.21 -15.00 31.67
CA GLY A 176 24.25 -14.57 30.76
C GLY A 176 23.88 -14.91 29.32
N SER A 177 24.44 -14.17 28.38
CA SER A 177 24.20 -14.36 26.95
C SER A 177 25.51 -14.25 26.19
N VAL A 178 25.76 -15.17 25.26
CA VAL A 178 26.98 -15.17 24.45
C VAL A 178 26.65 -15.59 23.02
N PRO A 179 27.26 -15.00 21.97
CA PRO A 179 27.08 -15.48 20.62
C PRO A 179 27.51 -16.95 20.50
N GLU A 180 26.79 -17.71 19.71
CA GLU A 180 27.25 -19.04 19.31
C GLU A 180 28.54 -18.98 18.47
N MET A 181 29.15 -20.15 18.23
CA MET A 181 30.49 -20.27 17.63
C MET A 181 31.61 -19.43 18.31
N SER A 182 31.33 -18.80 19.46
CA SER A 182 32.26 -17.92 20.16
C SER A 182 33.60 -18.58 20.45
N GLN A 183 34.67 -17.80 20.29
CA GLN A 183 36.03 -18.26 20.55
C GLN A 183 36.24 -18.60 22.03
N VAL A 184 37.08 -19.60 22.30
CA VAL A 184 37.46 -19.99 23.67
C VAL A 184 38.08 -18.79 24.39
N GLY A 185 37.62 -18.52 25.61
CA GLY A 185 38.01 -17.37 26.42
C GLY A 185 37.03 -16.18 26.37
N THR A 186 36.08 -16.15 25.44
CA THR A 186 35.01 -15.12 25.39
C THR A 186 34.24 -15.09 26.70
N SER A 187 34.12 -13.91 27.32
CA SER A 187 33.41 -13.70 28.59
C SER A 187 31.89 -13.69 28.39
N VAL A 188 31.18 -14.46 29.20
CA VAL A 188 29.71 -14.64 29.14
C VAL A 188 29.01 -13.71 30.13
N THR A 189 29.38 -13.78 31.40
CA THR A 189 28.89 -12.93 32.49
C THR A 189 29.83 -13.05 33.70
N ARG A 190 29.60 -12.26 34.75
CA ARG A 190 30.34 -12.32 36.02
C ARG A 190 29.35 -12.52 37.17
N VAL A 191 29.56 -13.53 37.99
CA VAL A 191 28.81 -13.71 39.24
C VAL A 191 29.52 -13.02 40.39
N THR A 192 28.85 -12.79 41.52
CA THR A 192 29.51 -12.21 42.71
C THR A 192 28.89 -12.78 43.97
N ALA A 193 29.71 -13.48 44.74
CA ALA A 193 29.43 -13.82 46.11
C ALA A 193 30.21 -12.91 47.05
N THR A 194 29.63 -12.71 48.22
CA THR A 194 30.23 -12.07 49.39
C THR A 194 30.30 -13.07 50.52
N ASP A 195 31.18 -12.79 51.44
CA ASP A 195 31.42 -13.56 52.65
C ASP A 195 31.50 -12.55 53.79
N ALA A 196 31.10 -12.94 55.00
CA ALA A 196 31.01 -12.01 56.12
C ALA A 196 32.34 -11.91 56.89
N ASP A 197 33.08 -13.01 56.97
CA ASP A 197 34.27 -13.25 57.79
C ASP A 197 35.46 -12.31 57.43
N ASP A 198 36.61 -12.45 58.09
CA ASP A 198 37.82 -11.66 57.86
C ASP A 198 38.59 -12.13 56.60
N PRO A 199 38.76 -11.29 55.57
CA PRO A 199 39.54 -11.64 54.39
C PRO A 199 41.06 -11.48 54.58
N VAL A 200 41.51 -10.91 55.70
CA VAL A 200 42.90 -10.56 56.01
C VAL A 200 43.53 -11.54 57.02
N TYR A 201 42.83 -11.82 58.12
CA TYR A 201 43.24 -12.82 59.11
C TYR A 201 42.53 -14.15 58.83
N GLY A 202 43.21 -15.29 58.98
CA GLY A 202 42.69 -16.61 58.60
C GLY A 202 42.65 -16.86 57.08
N ASN A 203 42.28 -15.86 56.27
CA ASN A 203 41.79 -15.98 54.88
C ASN A 203 40.37 -16.60 54.81
N SER A 204 39.54 -16.45 55.84
CA SER A 204 38.21 -17.08 55.92
C SER A 204 37.34 -16.62 54.76
N ALA A 205 37.01 -15.32 54.69
CA ALA A 205 36.25 -14.70 53.60
C ALA A 205 36.96 -14.66 52.22
N LYS A 206 38.05 -15.40 52.01
CA LYS A 206 38.78 -15.45 50.74
C LYS A 206 38.15 -16.44 49.78
N LEU A 207 37.22 -15.95 48.97
CA LEU A 207 36.49 -16.77 48.01
C LEU A 207 37.36 -17.31 46.86
N VAL A 208 37.09 -18.57 46.49
CA VAL A 208 37.52 -19.25 45.26
C VAL A 208 36.28 -19.80 44.55
N TYR A 209 36.14 -19.48 43.26
CA TYR A 209 34.99 -19.87 42.45
C TYR A 209 35.26 -21.14 41.62
N SER A 210 34.26 -22.02 41.52
CA SER A 210 34.33 -23.26 40.71
C SER A 210 33.00 -23.56 40.01
N ILE A 211 33.03 -24.42 39.00
CA ILE A 211 31.83 -24.92 38.30
C ILE A 211 31.60 -26.38 38.71
N LEU A 212 30.40 -26.67 39.22
CA LEU A 212 29.94 -28.02 39.56
C LEU A 212 29.26 -28.71 38.37
N GLU A 213 28.50 -27.95 37.57
CA GLU A 213 27.78 -28.44 36.39
C GLU A 213 27.85 -27.39 35.27
N GLY A 214 27.99 -27.81 34.01
CA GLY A 214 28.23 -26.92 32.85
C GLY A 214 29.61 -27.11 32.20
N GLN A 215 30.48 -27.95 32.78
CA GLN A 215 31.64 -28.51 32.07
C GLN A 215 31.17 -29.44 30.93
N PRO A 216 31.88 -29.54 29.79
CA PRO A 216 33.11 -28.81 29.42
C PRO A 216 32.87 -27.46 28.73
N TYR A 217 31.62 -27.00 28.60
CA TYR A 217 31.25 -25.86 27.78
C TYR A 217 31.76 -24.52 28.32
N PHE A 218 31.75 -24.35 29.63
CA PHE A 218 32.14 -23.10 30.31
C PHE A 218 33.25 -23.31 31.33
N SER A 219 34.02 -22.25 31.56
CA SER A 219 35.04 -22.14 32.61
C SER A 219 34.75 -20.91 33.48
N ILE A 220 35.29 -20.88 34.70
CA ILE A 220 35.23 -19.69 35.56
C ILE A 220 36.64 -19.32 36.02
N ASP A 221 36.93 -18.03 36.04
CA ASP A 221 38.10 -17.50 36.73
C ASP A 221 37.87 -17.62 38.24
N GLN A 222 38.73 -18.41 38.89
CA GLN A 222 38.69 -18.70 40.33
C GLN A 222 38.72 -17.45 41.22
N THR A 223 39.21 -16.30 40.71
CA THR A 223 39.41 -15.05 41.45
C THR A 223 38.54 -13.90 40.97
N THR A 224 38.31 -13.76 39.66
CA THR A 224 37.49 -12.66 39.11
C THR A 224 36.01 -13.02 38.93
N ALA A 225 35.64 -14.29 39.12
CA ALA A 225 34.29 -14.83 38.96
C ALA A 225 33.66 -14.61 37.57
N ILE A 226 34.49 -14.32 36.56
CA ILE A 226 34.06 -14.18 35.16
C ILE A 226 33.93 -15.58 34.55
N ILE A 227 32.74 -15.88 34.05
CA ILE A 227 32.46 -17.09 33.25
C ILE A 227 32.95 -16.86 31.83
N ARG A 228 33.65 -17.85 31.25
CA ARG A 228 34.18 -17.81 29.88
C ARG A 228 33.83 -19.08 29.11
N VAL A 229 33.62 -18.95 27.81
CA VAL A 229 33.51 -20.09 26.88
C VAL A 229 34.78 -20.93 26.97
N ALA A 230 34.63 -22.23 27.22
CA ALA A 230 35.72 -23.20 27.32
C ALA A 230 35.76 -24.17 26.13
N LEU A 231 34.61 -24.47 25.53
CA LEU A 231 34.49 -25.29 24.31
C LEU A 231 33.99 -24.42 23.14
N ALA A 232 34.70 -24.46 22.01
CA ALA A 232 34.25 -23.83 20.75
C ALA A 232 33.22 -24.71 20.03
N GLY A 233 32.48 -24.13 19.08
CA GLY A 233 31.45 -24.86 18.34
C GLY A 233 30.21 -25.20 19.17
N MET A 234 29.83 -24.31 20.09
CA MET A 234 28.47 -24.26 20.60
C MET A 234 27.56 -23.67 19.51
N ASP A 235 26.35 -24.21 19.40
CA ASP A 235 25.46 -24.18 18.23
C ASP A 235 24.02 -24.12 18.74
N ARG A 236 23.30 -23.05 18.41
CA ARG A 236 21.99 -22.69 18.98
C ARG A 236 20.88 -23.57 18.43
N GLU A 237 20.98 -23.96 17.16
CA GLU A 237 20.08 -24.82 16.41
C GLU A 237 20.06 -26.24 17.00
N MET A 238 21.18 -26.71 17.54
CA MET A 238 21.26 -27.92 18.35
C MET A 238 20.88 -27.67 19.82
N ARG A 239 21.32 -26.55 20.43
CA ARG A 239 21.01 -26.23 21.83
C ARG A 239 21.15 -24.74 22.18
N GLU A 240 20.02 -24.06 22.35
CA GLU A 240 19.97 -22.64 22.73
C GLU A 240 20.34 -22.33 24.20
N GLU A 241 20.06 -23.21 25.16
CA GLU A 241 20.18 -22.89 26.60
C GLU A 241 21.03 -23.90 27.40
N TYR A 242 21.93 -23.37 28.22
CA TYR A 242 22.83 -24.12 29.10
C TYR A 242 22.66 -23.67 30.56
N LEU A 243 22.38 -24.62 31.44
CA LEU A 243 22.42 -24.40 32.89
C LEU A 243 23.84 -24.63 33.40
N VAL A 244 24.38 -23.67 34.15
CA VAL A 244 25.69 -23.76 34.81
C VAL A 244 25.48 -23.63 36.31
N VAL A 245 25.99 -24.58 37.10
CA VAL A 245 25.96 -24.52 38.57
C VAL A 245 27.34 -24.11 39.06
N ILE A 246 27.41 -23.00 39.78
CA ILE A 246 28.63 -22.41 40.32
C ILE A 246 28.66 -22.58 41.83
N GLN A 247 29.84 -22.85 42.36
CA GLN A 247 30.14 -22.82 43.79
C GLN A 247 31.10 -21.66 44.07
N ALA A 248 30.85 -20.92 45.15
CA ALA A 248 31.85 -20.08 45.79
C ALA A 248 32.28 -20.78 47.08
N LYS A 249 33.60 -20.95 47.28
CA LYS A 249 34.17 -21.58 48.47
C LYS A 249 35.10 -20.62 49.20
N ASP A 250 34.92 -20.50 50.51
CA ASP A 250 35.74 -19.72 51.44
C ASP A 250 37.13 -20.36 51.66
N MET A 251 37.89 -19.87 52.66
CA MET A 251 39.22 -20.37 53.05
C MET A 251 40.23 -20.47 51.89
N GLY A 252 40.08 -19.71 50.82
CA GLY A 252 40.86 -19.87 49.59
C GLY A 252 40.66 -21.23 48.90
N GLY A 253 39.47 -21.84 49.03
CA GLY A 253 39.12 -23.13 48.45
C GLY A 253 39.59 -24.37 49.23
N HIS A 254 40.07 -24.23 50.47
CA HIS A 254 40.59 -25.36 51.25
C HIS A 254 39.50 -26.37 51.65
N MET A 255 39.89 -27.62 51.94
CA MET A 255 38.93 -28.70 52.21
C MET A 255 38.00 -28.43 53.41
N GLY A 256 38.47 -27.76 54.47
CA GLY A 256 37.68 -27.46 55.67
C GLY A 256 36.62 -26.36 55.51
N GLY A 257 36.69 -25.58 54.43
CA GLY A 257 35.82 -24.44 54.20
C GLY A 257 34.35 -24.75 53.89
N LEU A 258 33.47 -23.78 54.11
CA LEU A 258 32.06 -23.76 53.74
C LEU A 258 31.88 -23.32 52.26
N SER A 259 30.67 -23.43 51.72
CA SER A 259 30.41 -23.01 50.34
C SER A 259 28.95 -22.68 50.05
N GLY A 260 28.72 -21.58 49.33
CA GLY A 260 27.46 -21.30 48.66
C GLY A 260 27.44 -21.79 47.21
N THR A 261 26.25 -21.94 46.65
CA THR A 261 26.04 -22.25 45.22
C THR A 261 25.00 -21.33 44.59
N THR A 262 25.12 -21.13 43.27
CA THR A 262 24.10 -20.46 42.45
C THR A 262 23.98 -21.14 41.10
N THR A 263 22.80 -21.06 40.49
CA THR A 263 22.62 -21.32 39.06
C THR A 263 22.93 -20.08 38.24
N VAL A 264 23.38 -20.31 37.01
CA VAL A 264 23.48 -19.33 35.93
C VAL A 264 22.87 -19.93 34.67
N THR A 265 21.87 -19.26 34.10
CA THR A 265 21.31 -19.61 32.81
C THR A 265 22.09 -18.91 31.71
N VAL A 266 22.72 -19.66 30.81
CA VAL A 266 23.43 -19.12 29.65
C VAL A 266 22.64 -19.42 28.37
N THR A 267 22.17 -18.38 27.71
CA THR A 267 21.49 -18.47 26.40
C THR A 267 22.45 -18.11 25.27
N LEU A 268 22.52 -18.94 24.23
CA LEU A 268 23.24 -18.58 23.01
C LEU A 268 22.47 -17.50 22.23
N THR A 269 23.17 -16.49 21.71
CA THR A 269 22.58 -15.49 20.82
C THR A 269 22.92 -15.80 19.37
N ASP A 270 21.87 -15.83 18.56
CA ASP A 270 21.83 -16.18 17.15
C ASP A 270 22.86 -15.44 16.27
N ILE A 271 23.61 -16.20 15.46
CA ILE A 271 24.46 -15.72 14.36
C ILE A 271 23.84 -16.18 13.04
N ASN A 272 23.95 -15.35 12.00
CA ASN A 272 23.56 -15.73 10.64
C ASN A 272 24.59 -16.73 10.08
N ASP A 273 24.27 -18.02 10.14
CA ASP A 273 25.16 -19.14 9.79
C ASP A 273 24.49 -20.16 8.85
N ASN A 274 23.17 -20.34 8.95
CA ASN A 274 22.46 -21.21 8.02
C ASN A 274 22.06 -20.45 6.74
N PRO A 275 22.26 -21.07 5.57
CA PRO A 275 21.59 -20.61 4.37
C PRO A 275 20.13 -21.10 4.33
N PRO A 276 19.19 -20.26 3.85
CA PRO A 276 17.80 -20.65 3.65
C PRO A 276 17.75 -21.74 2.58
N LYS A 277 17.03 -22.84 2.81
CA LYS A 277 17.02 -24.03 1.93
C LYS A 277 15.63 -24.37 1.43
N PHE A 278 15.48 -24.53 0.12
CA PHE A 278 14.24 -25.05 -0.46
C PHE A 278 14.03 -26.52 -0.09
N THR A 279 12.81 -26.88 0.32
CA THR A 279 12.46 -28.27 0.67
C THR A 279 12.41 -29.21 -0.55
N LYS A 280 12.51 -28.67 -1.77
CA LYS A 280 12.50 -29.40 -3.03
C LYS A 280 13.48 -28.75 -4.02
N GLY A 281 14.24 -29.56 -4.75
CA GLY A 281 15.13 -29.09 -5.83
C GLY A 281 14.37 -28.60 -7.08
N SER A 282 13.07 -28.91 -7.18
CA SER A 282 12.16 -28.26 -8.11
C SER A 282 10.74 -28.21 -7.56
N PHE A 283 9.97 -27.23 -8.03
CA PHE A 283 8.53 -27.11 -7.82
C PHE A 283 7.83 -27.18 -9.18
N GLU A 284 6.63 -27.73 -9.20
CA GLU A 284 5.79 -27.79 -10.39
C GLU A 284 4.42 -27.22 -10.04
N PHE A 285 3.95 -26.25 -10.83
CA PHE A 285 2.64 -25.63 -10.71
C PHE A 285 1.93 -25.70 -12.07
N THR A 286 0.64 -26.02 -12.04
CA THR A 286 -0.27 -25.85 -13.17
C THR A 286 -1.02 -24.54 -12.97
N ILE A 287 -1.05 -23.69 -13.99
CA ILE A 287 -1.72 -22.39 -13.98
C ILE A 287 -2.59 -22.28 -15.24
N PRO A 288 -3.92 -22.12 -15.15
CA PRO A 288 -4.75 -21.87 -16.32
C PRO A 288 -4.45 -20.49 -16.88
N GLU A 289 -4.55 -20.33 -18.20
CA GLU A 289 -4.18 -19.05 -18.83
C GLU A 289 -5.14 -17.90 -18.55
N ASP A 290 -6.40 -18.22 -18.22
CA ASP A 290 -7.43 -17.28 -17.77
C ASP A 290 -7.15 -16.64 -16.39
N LEU A 291 -6.08 -17.06 -15.70
CA LEU A 291 -5.72 -16.56 -14.38
C LEU A 291 -5.48 -15.04 -14.42
N GLY A 292 -6.42 -14.30 -13.84
CA GLY A 292 -6.36 -12.83 -13.79
C GLY A 292 -5.04 -12.28 -13.20
N ILE A 293 -4.60 -11.14 -13.73
CA ILE A 293 -3.37 -10.44 -13.32
C ILE A 293 -3.40 -10.15 -11.81
N GLY A 294 -2.25 -10.31 -11.14
CA GLY A 294 -2.06 -10.13 -9.70
C GLY A 294 -2.49 -11.33 -8.85
N LYS A 295 -3.18 -12.34 -9.41
CA LYS A 295 -3.57 -13.55 -8.68
C LYS A 295 -2.36 -14.46 -8.43
N PRO A 296 -2.34 -15.23 -7.32
CA PRO A 296 -1.26 -16.15 -7.01
C PRO A 296 -1.37 -17.45 -7.83
N GLY A 297 -0.36 -17.74 -8.64
CA GLY A 297 -0.26 -18.98 -9.43
C GLY A 297 0.54 -20.09 -8.75
N GLY A 298 1.27 -19.79 -7.68
CA GLY A 298 2.03 -20.79 -6.93
C GLY A 298 2.66 -20.20 -5.66
N ARG A 299 3.19 -21.07 -4.79
CA ARG A 299 3.96 -20.66 -3.61
C ARG A 299 5.15 -21.59 -3.38
N VAL A 300 6.32 -21.00 -3.20
CA VAL A 300 7.54 -21.71 -2.81
C VAL A 300 7.96 -21.30 -1.41
N LYS A 301 8.65 -22.18 -0.69
CA LYS A 301 9.23 -21.87 0.60
C LYS A 301 10.64 -22.42 0.73
N ALA A 302 11.57 -21.54 1.05
CA ALA A 302 12.83 -21.89 1.66
C ALA A 302 12.66 -21.81 3.18
N ASN A 303 13.22 -22.77 3.90
CA ASN A 303 13.29 -22.76 5.35
C ASN A 303 14.71 -22.40 5.76
N ASP A 304 14.84 -21.34 6.54
CA ASP A 304 16.05 -21.07 7.31
C ASP A 304 15.98 -21.76 8.70
N ARG A 305 17.09 -21.77 9.45
CA ARG A 305 17.17 -22.41 10.79
C ARG A 305 17.42 -21.44 11.94
N ASP A 306 18.07 -20.32 11.61
CA ASP A 306 18.36 -19.19 12.50
C ASP A 306 17.04 -18.55 12.99
N ILE A 307 17.11 -17.50 13.83
CA ILE A 307 15.93 -16.79 14.36
C ILE A 307 15.89 -15.28 14.06
N GLY A 308 14.72 -14.69 14.24
CA GLY A 308 14.51 -13.23 14.13
C GLY A 308 14.69 -12.72 12.70
N GLU A 309 15.59 -11.75 12.50
CA GLU A 309 15.92 -11.20 11.18
C GLU A 309 16.88 -12.11 10.38
N ASN A 310 17.72 -12.89 11.06
CA ASN A 310 18.63 -13.83 10.41
C ASN A 310 17.86 -15.03 9.80
N ALA A 311 16.61 -15.28 10.21
CA ALA A 311 15.75 -16.32 9.63
C ALA A 311 15.01 -15.92 8.34
N LYS A 312 15.03 -14.64 7.96
CA LYS A 312 14.11 -14.09 6.95
C LYS A 312 14.70 -14.16 5.54
N SER A 313 13.86 -14.56 4.59
CA SER A 313 14.22 -14.74 3.19
C SER A 313 13.43 -13.80 2.27
N ALA A 314 14.15 -13.07 1.42
CA ALA A 314 13.59 -12.40 0.25
C ALA A 314 13.65 -13.35 -0.96
N TYR A 315 12.55 -13.47 -1.71
CA TYR A 315 12.49 -14.29 -2.92
C TYR A 315 12.61 -13.42 -4.17
N SER A 316 13.30 -13.90 -5.21
CA SER A 316 13.32 -13.25 -6.53
C SER A 316 13.46 -14.26 -7.68
N ILE A 317 13.02 -13.87 -8.87
CA ILE A 317 13.20 -14.64 -10.12
C ILE A 317 14.47 -14.12 -10.79
N ILE A 318 15.44 -15.01 -11.05
CA ILE A 318 16.73 -14.67 -11.67
C ILE A 318 16.92 -15.22 -13.09
N GLY A 319 15.94 -15.98 -13.61
CA GLY A 319 15.97 -16.51 -14.96
C GLY A 319 14.69 -17.25 -15.35
N GLY A 320 14.52 -17.52 -16.65
CA GLY A 320 13.38 -18.26 -17.21
C GLY A 320 12.21 -17.40 -17.70
N ASP A 321 12.12 -16.15 -17.23
CA ASP A 321 11.10 -15.18 -17.64
C ASP A 321 11.69 -13.99 -18.40
N GLU A 322 12.00 -14.20 -19.67
CA GLU A 322 12.51 -13.18 -20.59
C GLU A 322 11.49 -12.08 -20.92
N ARG A 323 10.21 -12.27 -20.58
CA ARG A 323 9.10 -11.35 -20.92
C ARG A 323 8.54 -10.60 -19.71
N ASP A 324 9.03 -10.87 -18.49
CA ASP A 324 8.55 -10.25 -17.25
C ASP A 324 7.03 -10.50 -17.07
N ILE A 325 6.61 -11.74 -17.27
CA ILE A 325 5.24 -12.25 -17.16
C ILE A 325 4.88 -12.61 -15.72
N PHE A 326 5.85 -12.99 -14.88
CA PHE A 326 5.67 -13.39 -13.50
C PHE A 326 6.39 -12.44 -12.54
N GLU A 327 5.78 -12.23 -11.37
CA GLU A 327 6.44 -11.64 -10.21
C GLU A 327 6.47 -12.64 -9.05
N ILE A 328 7.41 -12.49 -8.13
CA ILE A 328 7.39 -13.22 -6.85
C ILE A 328 7.48 -12.22 -5.70
N VAL A 329 6.58 -12.38 -4.72
CA VAL A 329 6.44 -11.48 -3.58
C VAL A 329 6.60 -12.29 -2.30
N THR A 330 7.49 -11.85 -1.40
CA THR A 330 7.63 -12.44 -0.06
C THR A 330 6.43 -12.06 0.81
N ASP A 331 5.69 -13.05 1.31
CA ASP A 331 4.71 -12.84 2.37
C ASP A 331 5.41 -12.63 3.71
N ALA A 332 5.22 -11.45 4.31
CA ALA A 332 5.80 -11.09 5.59
C ALA A 332 5.39 -12.02 6.75
N GLN A 333 4.18 -12.59 6.71
CA GLN A 333 3.63 -13.44 7.79
C GLN A 333 4.08 -14.89 7.67
N THR A 334 4.00 -15.48 6.48
CA THR A 334 4.33 -16.90 6.27
C THR A 334 5.78 -17.15 5.86
N GLN A 335 6.52 -16.11 5.43
CA GLN A 335 7.83 -16.22 4.77
C GLN A 335 7.80 -17.13 3.52
N GLU A 336 6.66 -17.20 2.83
CA GLU A 336 6.50 -17.87 1.53
C GLU A 336 6.76 -16.88 0.38
N GLY A 337 7.40 -17.38 -0.68
CA GLY A 337 7.51 -16.68 -1.96
C GLY A 337 6.25 -16.96 -2.79
N ILE A 338 5.33 -16.00 -2.83
CA ILE A 338 4.09 -16.10 -3.60
C ILE A 338 4.38 -15.68 -5.04
N LEU A 339 4.31 -16.64 -5.96
CA LEU A 339 4.39 -16.39 -7.39
C LEU A 339 3.05 -15.84 -7.89
N ARG A 340 3.06 -14.70 -8.59
CA ARG A 340 1.88 -14.05 -9.16
C ARG A 340 2.07 -13.76 -10.64
N LEU A 341 0.94 -13.61 -11.34
CA LEU A 341 0.95 -13.24 -12.74
C LEU A 341 0.97 -11.71 -12.91
N LYS A 342 1.86 -11.20 -13.76
CA LYS A 342 2.09 -9.77 -14.04
C LYS A 342 1.57 -9.34 -15.41
N LYS A 343 1.50 -10.26 -16.35
CA LYS A 343 0.97 -10.11 -17.73
C LYS A 343 0.17 -11.38 -18.07
N PRO A 344 -0.89 -11.31 -18.91
CA PRO A 344 -1.68 -12.50 -19.24
C PRO A 344 -0.81 -13.63 -19.81
N LEU A 345 -1.26 -14.87 -19.57
CA LEU A 345 -0.71 -16.05 -20.23
C LEU A 345 -1.33 -16.22 -21.61
N ASP A 346 -0.75 -17.14 -22.37
CA ASP A 346 -1.09 -17.46 -23.76
C ASP A 346 -0.48 -18.85 -24.02
N PHE A 347 -1.32 -19.88 -23.93
CA PHE A 347 -0.98 -21.29 -24.11
C PHE A 347 -0.49 -21.54 -25.54
N GLU A 348 -1.04 -20.84 -26.55
CA GLU A 348 -0.67 -21.02 -27.96
C GLU A 348 0.73 -20.49 -28.25
N SER A 349 1.11 -19.38 -27.62
CA SER A 349 2.48 -18.88 -27.60
C SER A 349 3.43 -19.78 -26.80
N LYS A 350 3.06 -20.17 -25.57
CA LYS A 350 4.03 -20.82 -24.66
C LYS A 350 3.40 -21.67 -23.54
N LYS A 351 3.14 -22.94 -23.86
CA LYS A 351 2.59 -24.00 -22.97
C LYS A 351 3.38 -24.31 -21.68
N SER A 352 4.60 -23.79 -21.48
CA SER A 352 5.36 -23.99 -20.22
C SER A 352 6.52 -23.00 -20.01
N TYR A 353 6.88 -22.77 -18.73
CA TYR A 353 7.99 -21.92 -18.30
C TYR A 353 8.84 -22.65 -17.26
N ASN A 354 10.15 -22.42 -17.26
CA ASN A 354 11.10 -22.97 -16.29
C ASN A 354 11.81 -21.80 -15.62
N LEU A 355 11.31 -21.35 -14.47
CA LEU A 355 11.83 -20.19 -13.74
C LEU A 355 12.89 -20.59 -12.73
N THR A 356 14.04 -19.91 -12.73
CA THR A 356 15.01 -20.03 -11.65
C THR A 356 14.64 -19.03 -10.55
N VAL A 357 14.18 -19.55 -9.41
CA VAL A 357 13.83 -18.75 -8.24
C VAL A 357 14.94 -18.88 -7.19
N VAL A 358 15.41 -17.76 -6.67
CA VAL A 358 16.35 -17.69 -5.55
C VAL A 358 15.62 -17.27 -4.27
N ALA A 359 15.98 -17.89 -3.16
CA ALA A 359 15.73 -17.35 -1.82
C ALA A 359 17.04 -16.79 -1.28
N THR A 360 17.01 -15.56 -0.80
CA THR A 360 18.19 -14.83 -0.32
C THR A 360 17.92 -14.31 1.07
N ASN A 361 18.80 -14.61 2.02
CA ASN A 361 18.70 -14.15 3.39
C ASN A 361 18.73 -12.60 3.43
N ILE A 362 17.87 -11.97 4.25
CA ILE A 362 17.75 -10.51 4.28
C ILE A 362 19.02 -9.85 4.85
N ARG A 363 19.80 -10.57 5.66
CA ARG A 363 21.11 -10.11 6.14
C ARG A 363 22.25 -10.69 5.29
N ALA A 364 23.21 -9.81 4.97
CA ALA A 364 24.51 -10.26 4.49
C ALA A 364 25.33 -10.83 5.67
N ASP A 365 25.93 -11.99 5.46
CA ASP A 365 26.91 -12.55 6.39
C ASP A 365 28.22 -11.73 6.33
N SER A 366 28.79 -11.47 7.51
CA SER A 366 30.03 -10.71 7.69
C SER A 366 31.30 -11.54 7.40
N ILE A 367 31.20 -12.87 7.27
CA ILE A 367 32.31 -13.79 7.05
C ILE A 367 32.51 -14.07 5.56
N THR A 368 31.44 -14.38 4.83
CA THR A 368 31.45 -14.68 3.39
C THR A 368 31.29 -13.44 2.50
N GLY A 369 30.80 -12.32 3.04
CA GLY A 369 30.72 -11.04 2.35
C GLY A 369 29.51 -10.87 1.42
N GLY A 370 28.51 -11.75 1.55
CA GLY A 370 27.22 -11.66 0.86
C GLY A 370 26.10 -12.29 1.69
N PRO A 371 24.83 -12.10 1.33
CA PRO A 371 23.73 -12.85 1.94
C PRO A 371 23.78 -14.31 1.50
N TYR A 372 23.46 -15.22 2.41
CA TYR A 372 23.25 -16.62 2.05
C TYR A 372 22.08 -16.75 1.06
N MET A 373 22.21 -17.71 0.14
CA MET A 373 21.20 -17.96 -0.88
C MET A 373 21.15 -19.43 -1.31
N ASP A 374 19.95 -19.87 -1.67
CA ASP A 374 19.66 -21.15 -2.34
C ASP A 374 18.75 -20.90 -3.54
N GLN A 375 18.74 -21.80 -4.52
CA GLN A 375 18.00 -21.66 -5.76
C GLN A 375 17.26 -22.95 -6.15
N THR A 376 16.04 -22.81 -6.63
CA THR A 376 15.18 -23.91 -7.06
C THR A 376 14.59 -23.65 -8.44
N MET A 377 14.29 -24.72 -9.17
CA MET A 377 13.64 -24.64 -10.49
C MET A 377 12.12 -24.72 -10.33
N VAL A 378 11.41 -23.66 -10.67
CA VAL A 378 9.94 -23.61 -10.68
C VAL A 378 9.47 -23.84 -12.10
N LYS A 379 9.02 -25.06 -12.39
CA LYS A 379 8.36 -25.39 -13.66
C LYS A 379 6.88 -24.99 -13.57
N ILE A 380 6.43 -24.22 -14.54
CA ILE A 380 5.05 -23.82 -14.72
C ILE A 380 4.55 -24.52 -15.97
N ILE A 381 3.46 -25.27 -15.82
CA ILE A 381 2.65 -25.78 -16.93
C ILE A 381 1.49 -24.79 -17.09
N VAL A 382 1.33 -24.26 -18.30
CA VAL A 382 0.12 -23.49 -18.63
C VAL A 382 -0.98 -24.49 -18.99
N GLU A 383 -2.16 -24.32 -18.41
CA GLU A 383 -3.35 -25.11 -18.69
C GLU A 383 -4.28 -24.34 -19.64
N ASP A 384 -4.71 -25.07 -20.67
CA ASP A 384 -5.55 -24.69 -21.81
C ASP A 384 -6.95 -24.24 -21.35
N ALA A 385 -7.40 -23.04 -21.74
CA ALA A 385 -8.71 -22.50 -21.34
C ALA A 385 -9.50 -21.85 -22.49
N ASP A 386 -10.35 -22.67 -23.14
CA ASP A 386 -11.46 -22.37 -24.08
C ASP A 386 -11.66 -20.86 -24.39
N GLU A 387 -11.20 -20.39 -25.56
CA GLU A 387 -11.30 -18.97 -26.00
C GLU A 387 -12.39 -18.73 -27.07
N PRO A 388 -13.03 -17.53 -27.09
CA PRO A 388 -13.99 -17.18 -28.14
C PRO A 388 -13.32 -17.05 -29.53
N PRO A 389 -13.87 -17.65 -30.62
CA PRO A 389 -13.26 -17.63 -31.95
C PRO A 389 -12.95 -16.22 -32.49
N VAL A 390 -11.69 -15.91 -32.80
CA VAL A 390 -11.23 -14.56 -33.12
C VAL A 390 -11.41 -14.22 -34.61
N PHE A 391 -12.08 -13.11 -34.92
CA PHE A 391 -12.20 -12.62 -36.31
C PHE A 391 -10.85 -12.16 -36.90
N THR A 392 -10.60 -12.51 -38.16
CA THR A 392 -9.39 -12.09 -38.91
C THR A 392 -9.28 -10.57 -39.13
N LYS A 393 -10.37 -9.82 -38.94
CA LYS A 393 -10.41 -8.35 -38.86
C LYS A 393 -11.49 -7.93 -37.86
N SER A 394 -11.25 -6.85 -37.12
CA SER A 394 -12.28 -6.20 -36.28
C SER A 394 -13.38 -5.52 -37.12
N THR A 395 -13.00 -5.00 -38.30
CA THR A 395 -13.92 -4.37 -39.26
C THR A 395 -13.67 -4.89 -40.66
N TYR A 396 -14.75 -5.22 -41.36
CA TYR A 396 -14.77 -5.51 -42.79
C TYR A 396 -15.48 -4.36 -43.53
N LEU A 397 -15.01 -4.06 -44.73
CA LEU A 397 -15.63 -3.12 -45.67
C LEU A 397 -15.93 -3.90 -46.95
N PHE A 398 -17.17 -3.82 -47.41
CA PHE A 398 -17.60 -4.36 -48.71
C PHE A 398 -18.41 -3.30 -49.46
N ASP A 399 -18.33 -3.33 -50.79
CA ASP A 399 -19.09 -2.46 -51.69
C ASP A 399 -20.11 -3.33 -52.47
N VAL A 400 -21.34 -2.84 -52.68
CA VAL A 400 -22.39 -3.53 -53.45
C VAL A 400 -23.24 -2.52 -54.21
N HIS A 401 -23.54 -2.77 -55.50
CA HIS A 401 -24.48 -1.91 -56.24
C HIS A 401 -25.92 -2.14 -55.78
N GLU A 402 -26.75 -1.09 -55.75
CA GLU A 402 -28.14 -1.23 -55.28
C GLU A 402 -29.00 -2.13 -56.17
N ASN A 403 -28.75 -2.12 -57.48
CA ASN A 403 -29.40 -3.00 -58.45
C ASN A 403 -28.94 -4.47 -58.37
N ALA A 404 -28.12 -4.84 -57.38
CA ALA A 404 -27.65 -6.21 -57.18
C ALA A 404 -28.82 -7.17 -56.94
N ALA A 405 -28.83 -8.28 -57.67
CA ALA A 405 -29.87 -9.30 -57.53
C ALA A 405 -29.85 -9.94 -56.13
N ILE A 406 -31.03 -10.30 -55.62
CA ILE A 406 -31.18 -11.03 -54.36
C ILE A 406 -30.40 -12.35 -54.45
N ASN A 407 -29.69 -12.71 -53.36
CA ASN A 407 -28.69 -13.77 -53.23
C ASN A 407 -27.31 -13.49 -53.86
N THR A 408 -27.04 -12.27 -54.37
CA THR A 408 -25.66 -11.84 -54.69
C THR A 408 -24.77 -11.94 -53.45
N VAL A 409 -23.57 -12.50 -53.59
CA VAL A 409 -22.56 -12.56 -52.52
C VAL A 409 -21.84 -11.21 -52.47
N ILE A 410 -21.94 -10.52 -51.33
CA ILE A 410 -21.34 -9.20 -51.11
C ILE A 410 -19.89 -9.34 -50.64
N GLY A 411 -19.62 -10.34 -49.80
CA GLY A 411 -18.31 -10.58 -49.20
C GLY A 411 -18.31 -11.83 -48.35
N ALA A 412 -17.20 -12.06 -47.63
CA ALA A 412 -17.08 -13.12 -46.65
C ALA A 412 -16.26 -12.65 -45.45
N VAL A 413 -16.73 -12.98 -44.24
CA VAL A 413 -15.95 -12.85 -43.00
C VAL A 413 -15.28 -14.18 -42.67
N ALA A 414 -14.22 -14.15 -41.87
CA ALA A 414 -13.57 -15.36 -41.39
C ALA A 414 -13.07 -15.15 -39.97
N ALA A 415 -13.45 -16.04 -39.06
CA ALA A 415 -12.93 -16.14 -37.71
C ALA A 415 -12.21 -17.48 -37.52
N ARG A 416 -11.27 -17.49 -36.58
CA ARG A 416 -10.51 -18.66 -36.18
C ARG A 416 -10.41 -18.73 -34.65
N ASP A 417 -10.83 -19.88 -34.17
CA ASP A 417 -10.60 -20.44 -32.84
C ASP A 417 -9.14 -20.93 -32.71
N GLN A 418 -8.50 -20.71 -31.56
CA GLN A 418 -7.04 -20.84 -31.43
C GLN A 418 -6.64 -22.22 -30.90
N ASP A 419 -7.22 -22.56 -29.77
CA ASP A 419 -7.07 -23.74 -28.92
C ASP A 419 -7.45 -25.03 -29.67
N ALA A 420 -8.63 -25.07 -30.29
CA ALA A 420 -9.04 -26.23 -31.07
C ALA A 420 -8.62 -26.11 -32.55
N THR A 421 -7.51 -26.75 -32.91
CA THR A 421 -7.04 -26.94 -34.31
C THR A 421 -8.07 -27.51 -35.32
N HIS A 422 -9.24 -27.96 -34.85
CA HIS A 422 -10.34 -28.54 -35.65
C HIS A 422 -11.74 -28.14 -35.15
N SER A 423 -11.91 -27.07 -34.38
CA SER A 423 -13.22 -26.50 -34.07
C SER A 423 -13.88 -25.95 -35.35
N GLN A 424 -15.19 -26.13 -35.47
CA GLN A 424 -15.96 -25.58 -36.57
C GLN A 424 -16.64 -24.30 -36.07
N VAL A 425 -16.16 -23.15 -36.54
CA VAL A 425 -16.75 -21.85 -36.19
C VAL A 425 -18.03 -21.63 -37.00
N ARG A 426 -19.09 -21.14 -36.34
CA ARG A 426 -20.36 -20.76 -36.96
C ARG A 426 -20.58 -19.26 -36.96
N TYR A 427 -21.19 -18.73 -38.02
CA TYR A 427 -21.43 -17.30 -38.22
C TYR A 427 -22.92 -16.93 -38.22
N PHE A 428 -23.26 -15.81 -37.57
CA PHE A 428 -24.61 -15.25 -37.53
C PHE A 428 -24.58 -13.72 -37.60
N ILE A 429 -25.62 -13.09 -38.17
CA ILE A 429 -25.78 -11.62 -38.14
C ILE A 429 -26.61 -11.23 -36.90
N ASP A 430 -26.14 -10.26 -36.14
CA ASP A 430 -26.88 -9.68 -35.01
C ASP A 430 -28.07 -8.86 -35.53
N ARG A 431 -29.29 -9.36 -35.30
CA ARG A 431 -30.51 -8.77 -35.85
C ARG A 431 -30.95 -7.48 -35.18
N HIS A 432 -30.28 -7.02 -34.12
CA HIS A 432 -30.43 -5.64 -33.63
C HIS A 432 -29.73 -4.63 -34.54
N THR A 433 -28.77 -5.07 -35.37
CA THR A 433 -28.02 -4.24 -36.33
C THR A 433 -28.48 -4.42 -37.78
N ASP A 434 -29.36 -5.39 -38.02
CA ASP A 434 -30.01 -5.67 -39.30
C ASP A 434 -31.51 -5.91 -39.05
N LEU A 435 -32.17 -4.86 -38.53
CA LEU A 435 -33.59 -4.85 -38.16
C LEU A 435 -34.49 -5.22 -39.35
N GLU A 436 -34.14 -4.66 -40.51
CA GLU A 436 -34.79 -4.88 -41.79
C GLU A 436 -34.63 -6.30 -42.34
N ARG A 437 -33.59 -7.04 -41.92
CA ARG A 437 -33.16 -8.32 -42.51
C ARG A 437 -32.81 -8.18 -43.99
N GLN A 438 -32.06 -7.13 -44.31
CA GLN A 438 -31.50 -6.87 -45.65
C GLN A 438 -30.42 -7.90 -46.02
N PHE A 439 -29.76 -8.52 -45.04
CA PHE A 439 -28.62 -9.40 -45.26
C PHE A 439 -28.82 -10.81 -44.66
N ASN A 440 -28.21 -11.79 -45.32
CA ASN A 440 -28.07 -13.16 -44.83
C ASN A 440 -26.58 -13.51 -44.74
N ILE A 441 -26.26 -14.49 -43.91
CA ILE A 441 -24.91 -15.07 -43.81
C ILE A 441 -25.00 -16.59 -43.87
N ASN A 442 -24.05 -17.21 -44.57
CA ASN A 442 -23.87 -18.65 -44.53
C ASN A 442 -23.18 -19.05 -43.21
N VAL A 443 -23.83 -19.94 -42.46
CA VAL A 443 -23.42 -20.34 -41.11
C VAL A 443 -22.05 -21.04 -41.11
N ASP A 444 -21.68 -21.75 -42.18
CA ASP A 444 -20.46 -22.57 -42.22
C ASP A 444 -19.26 -21.91 -42.92
N ASP A 445 -19.46 -20.93 -43.82
CA ASP A 445 -18.36 -20.31 -44.59
C ASP A 445 -18.30 -18.78 -44.55
N GLY A 446 -19.14 -18.13 -43.72
CA GLY A 446 -19.07 -16.70 -43.44
C GLY A 446 -19.43 -15.78 -44.63
N LYS A 447 -19.89 -16.32 -45.76
CA LYS A 447 -20.33 -15.51 -46.91
C LYS A 447 -21.60 -14.75 -46.60
N ILE A 448 -21.58 -13.44 -46.83
CA ILE A 448 -22.72 -12.54 -46.68
C ILE A 448 -23.40 -12.39 -48.03
N THR A 449 -24.71 -12.63 -48.07
CA THR A 449 -25.56 -12.53 -49.26
C THR A 449 -26.68 -11.52 -49.07
N LEU A 450 -27.06 -10.88 -50.17
CA LEU A 450 -28.16 -9.91 -50.19
C LEU A 450 -29.52 -10.63 -50.08
N ALA A 451 -30.39 -10.20 -49.15
CA ALA A 451 -31.70 -10.82 -48.89
C ALA A 451 -32.90 -9.98 -49.36
N LYS A 452 -32.73 -8.66 -49.50
CA LYS A 452 -33.69 -7.68 -50.04
C LYS A 452 -32.99 -6.81 -51.10
N PRO A 453 -33.69 -6.14 -52.02
CA PRO A 453 -33.10 -5.04 -52.79
C PRO A 453 -32.58 -3.94 -51.84
N LEU A 454 -31.62 -3.16 -52.32
CA LEU A 454 -31.13 -1.93 -51.66
C LEU A 454 -31.54 -0.70 -52.49
N ASP A 455 -31.35 0.48 -51.90
CA ASP A 455 -31.71 1.81 -52.41
C ASP A 455 -30.74 2.80 -51.74
N ARG A 456 -29.84 3.42 -52.51
CA ARG A 456 -28.78 4.31 -51.99
C ARG A 456 -29.31 5.70 -51.66
N GLU A 457 -30.42 6.13 -52.25
CA GLU A 457 -31.09 7.40 -51.97
C GLU A 457 -31.74 7.36 -50.59
N THR A 458 -32.20 6.17 -50.17
CA THR A 458 -32.64 5.86 -48.82
C THR A 458 -31.45 5.63 -47.88
N ASP A 459 -30.59 4.63 -48.13
CA ASP A 459 -29.49 4.24 -47.23
C ASP A 459 -28.18 3.94 -47.99
N MET A 460 -27.23 4.88 -47.96
CA MET A 460 -25.90 4.70 -48.58
C MET A 460 -24.99 3.70 -47.81
N TRP A 461 -25.25 3.41 -46.53
CA TRP A 461 -24.38 2.59 -45.68
C TRP A 461 -25.16 1.72 -44.70
N HIS A 462 -24.89 0.41 -44.70
CA HIS A 462 -25.41 -0.53 -43.71
C HIS A 462 -24.26 -1.07 -42.84
N ASN A 463 -24.35 -0.85 -41.52
CA ASN A 463 -23.34 -1.28 -40.55
C ASN A 463 -23.86 -2.44 -39.71
N ILE A 464 -23.69 -3.67 -40.20
CA ILE A 464 -24.15 -4.88 -39.51
C ILE A 464 -23.04 -5.46 -38.61
N THR A 465 -23.42 -6.00 -37.46
CA THR A 465 -22.51 -6.77 -36.60
C THR A 465 -22.67 -8.26 -36.91
N VAL A 466 -21.56 -8.93 -37.17
CA VAL A 466 -21.50 -10.38 -37.35
C VAL A 466 -20.89 -11.01 -36.11
N THR A 467 -21.55 -12.04 -35.59
CA THR A 467 -21.11 -12.82 -34.43
C THR A 467 -20.55 -14.16 -34.88
N ALA A 468 -19.48 -14.63 -34.24
CA ALA A 468 -18.97 -16.00 -34.42
C ALA A 468 -18.99 -16.78 -33.09
N THR A 469 -19.32 -18.07 -33.18
CA THR A 469 -19.42 -18.99 -32.02
C THR A 469 -18.83 -20.35 -32.35
N GLU A 470 -18.33 -21.08 -31.35
CA GLU A 470 -17.87 -22.46 -31.50
C GLU A 470 -19.08 -23.45 -31.49
N VAL A 471 -18.91 -24.67 -31.99
CA VAL A 471 -20.00 -25.65 -32.17
C VAL A 471 -20.35 -26.43 -30.90
N ARG A 472 -19.44 -26.54 -29.95
CA ARG A 472 -19.61 -27.13 -28.63
C ARG A 472 -19.99 -26.02 -27.64
N ASN A 473 -19.22 -24.93 -27.61
CA ASN A 473 -19.49 -23.80 -26.73
C ASN A 473 -20.20 -22.62 -27.43
N HIS A 474 -21.53 -22.57 -27.30
CA HIS A 474 -22.35 -21.46 -27.81
C HIS A 474 -22.43 -20.26 -26.85
N SER A 475 -21.82 -20.33 -25.66
CA SER A 475 -21.83 -19.21 -24.69
C SER A 475 -20.74 -18.18 -24.99
N GLN A 476 -19.68 -18.59 -25.69
CA GLN A 476 -18.60 -17.73 -26.13
C GLN A 476 -18.90 -17.18 -27.53
N ILE A 477 -18.87 -15.84 -27.62
CA ILE A 477 -19.35 -15.10 -28.80
C ILE A 477 -18.40 -13.94 -29.08
N SER A 478 -17.66 -14.01 -30.18
CA SER A 478 -16.92 -12.86 -30.71
C SER A 478 -17.78 -12.03 -31.66
N ARG A 479 -17.37 -10.79 -31.94
CA ARG A 479 -18.10 -9.83 -32.80
C ARG A 479 -17.13 -9.10 -33.72
N ALA A 480 -17.54 -8.88 -34.96
CA ALA A 480 -16.88 -7.99 -35.92
C ALA A 480 -17.91 -7.11 -36.64
N THR A 481 -17.52 -5.87 -36.95
CA THR A 481 -18.38 -4.94 -37.69
C THR A 481 -18.18 -5.14 -39.18
N VAL A 482 -19.27 -5.18 -39.95
CA VAL A 482 -19.24 -5.21 -41.41
C VAL A 482 -19.95 -3.97 -41.92
N ALA A 483 -19.16 -3.03 -42.44
CA ALA A 483 -19.66 -1.87 -43.16
C ALA A 483 -19.89 -2.27 -44.62
N ILE A 484 -21.14 -2.18 -45.06
CA ILE A 484 -21.55 -2.41 -46.44
C ILE A 484 -21.90 -1.05 -47.03
N LYS A 485 -21.12 -0.61 -48.02
CA LYS A 485 -21.37 0.62 -48.76
C LYS A 485 -22.21 0.29 -49.99
N VAL A 486 -23.31 1.02 -50.17
CA VAL A 486 -24.12 0.94 -51.39
C VAL A 486 -23.47 1.80 -52.47
N LEU A 487 -23.24 1.20 -53.64
CA LEU A 487 -22.71 1.84 -54.83
C LEU A 487 -23.84 2.24 -55.77
N ASP A 488 -23.78 3.51 -56.12
CA ASP A 488 -24.71 4.24 -56.97
C ASP A 488 -24.87 3.64 -58.38
N ILE A 489 -26.08 3.75 -58.92
CA ILE A 489 -26.50 3.45 -60.29
C ILE A 489 -27.44 4.57 -60.75
N ASN A 490 -27.31 5.03 -62.00
CA ASN A 490 -28.19 6.05 -62.57
C ASN A 490 -29.58 5.45 -62.85
N ASP A 491 -30.53 5.71 -61.94
CA ASP A 491 -31.83 5.03 -61.76
C ASP A 491 -32.98 6.02 -61.51
N ASN A 492 -32.70 7.19 -60.92
CA ASN A 492 -33.62 8.32 -60.91
C ASN A 492 -33.57 9.08 -62.26
N ALA A 493 -34.24 10.22 -62.33
CA ALA A 493 -34.21 11.10 -63.49
C ALA A 493 -34.35 12.57 -63.03
N PRO A 494 -33.64 13.52 -63.66
CA PRO A 494 -33.47 14.84 -63.09
C PRO A 494 -34.76 15.66 -63.15
N GLU A 495 -35.21 16.21 -62.01
CA GLU A 495 -36.45 16.98 -61.88
C GLU A 495 -36.20 18.47 -61.59
N PHE A 496 -37.18 19.34 -61.85
CA PHE A 496 -37.03 20.78 -61.61
C PHE A 496 -36.90 21.13 -60.12
N ALA A 497 -35.87 21.90 -59.79
CA ALA A 497 -35.53 22.29 -58.42
C ALA A 497 -36.45 23.36 -57.80
N SER A 498 -37.40 23.92 -58.56
CA SER A 498 -38.27 25.02 -58.13
C SER A 498 -39.58 25.06 -58.93
N GLU A 499 -40.55 25.85 -58.46
CA GLU A 499 -41.94 25.79 -58.89
C GLU A 499 -42.21 26.06 -60.37
N TYR A 500 -43.29 25.46 -60.85
CA TYR A 500 -43.67 25.36 -62.26
C TYR A 500 -44.40 26.59 -62.82
N GLU A 501 -44.31 27.76 -62.16
CA GLU A 501 -44.94 29.00 -62.62
C GLU A 501 -43.91 30.10 -62.92
N ALA A 502 -44.00 30.67 -64.11
CA ALA A 502 -43.21 31.83 -64.54
C ALA A 502 -44.12 32.94 -65.09
N PHE A 503 -43.74 34.20 -64.88
CA PHE A 503 -44.57 35.36 -65.22
C PHE A 503 -43.96 36.17 -66.37
N LEU A 504 -44.68 36.25 -67.48
CA LEU A 504 -44.28 36.94 -68.70
C LEU A 504 -45.05 38.25 -68.86
N CYS A 505 -44.33 39.33 -69.20
CA CYS A 505 -44.94 40.61 -69.51
C CYS A 505 -45.62 40.62 -70.91
N GLU A 506 -46.84 41.15 -71.01
CA GLU A 506 -47.57 41.38 -72.28
C GLU A 506 -46.75 42.14 -73.35
N ASN A 507 -45.88 43.07 -72.92
CA ASN A 507 -44.95 43.82 -73.77
C ASN A 507 -43.47 43.44 -73.53
N GLY A 508 -43.21 42.19 -73.16
CA GLY A 508 -41.87 41.64 -72.99
C GLY A 508 -41.04 41.72 -74.28
N LYS A 509 -39.74 41.98 -74.16
CA LYS A 509 -38.84 42.19 -75.32
C LYS A 509 -38.32 40.86 -75.88
N PRO A 510 -38.02 40.76 -77.19
CA PRO A 510 -37.33 39.60 -77.74
C PRO A 510 -35.95 39.47 -77.07
N GLY A 511 -35.61 38.28 -76.58
CA GLY A 511 -34.40 38.04 -75.79
C GLY A 511 -34.50 38.44 -74.31
N GLN A 512 -35.68 38.82 -73.80
CA GLN A 512 -35.91 38.94 -72.35
C GLN A 512 -35.94 37.55 -71.71
N VAL A 513 -35.18 37.37 -70.64
CA VAL A 513 -35.28 36.19 -69.76
C VAL A 513 -36.59 36.26 -68.98
N ILE A 514 -37.35 35.17 -68.99
CA ILE A 514 -38.64 35.02 -68.32
C ILE A 514 -38.44 34.39 -66.94
N GLN A 515 -37.69 33.28 -66.91
CA GLN A 515 -37.33 32.52 -65.73
C GLN A 515 -35.99 31.83 -66.01
N THR A 516 -35.16 31.68 -64.97
CA THR A 516 -34.06 30.71 -64.97
C THR A 516 -34.53 29.49 -64.19
N ILE A 517 -34.39 28.31 -64.78
CA ILE A 517 -34.71 27.04 -64.11
C ILE A 517 -33.46 26.17 -64.01
N SER A 518 -33.37 25.39 -62.93
CA SER A 518 -32.37 24.34 -62.72
C SER A 518 -33.09 23.04 -62.36
N ALA A 519 -32.40 21.93 -62.59
CA ALA A 519 -32.80 20.61 -62.15
C ALA A 519 -31.96 20.16 -60.96
N VAL A 520 -32.46 19.15 -60.27
CA VAL A 520 -31.79 18.35 -59.24
C VAL A 520 -31.97 16.88 -59.60
N ASP A 521 -30.99 16.08 -59.20
CA ASP A 521 -31.11 14.62 -59.20
C ASP A 521 -30.82 14.08 -57.80
N LYS A 522 -31.20 12.83 -57.55
CA LYS A 522 -30.94 12.11 -56.29
C LYS A 522 -29.74 11.17 -56.39
N ASP A 523 -29.48 10.70 -57.61
CA ASP A 523 -28.34 9.85 -57.95
C ASP A 523 -27.02 10.59 -57.65
N ASN A 524 -25.91 9.86 -57.52
CA ASN A 524 -24.70 10.46 -56.99
C ASN A 524 -24.21 11.55 -57.95
N PRO A 525 -23.78 12.72 -57.44
CA PRO A 525 -23.23 13.76 -58.28
C PRO A 525 -22.08 13.28 -59.18
N SER A 526 -21.37 12.19 -58.89
CA SER A 526 -20.37 11.63 -59.82
C SER A 526 -20.93 10.94 -61.07
N GLN A 527 -22.22 10.59 -61.12
CA GLN A 527 -22.87 9.94 -62.28
C GLN A 527 -23.86 10.88 -63.00
N GLY A 528 -24.65 11.66 -62.27
CA GLY A 528 -25.70 12.52 -62.85
C GLY A 528 -25.32 13.99 -63.11
N HIS A 529 -24.07 14.43 -62.89
CA HIS A 529 -23.78 15.86 -62.64
C HIS A 529 -24.09 16.89 -63.75
N MET A 530 -24.37 16.49 -64.99
CA MET A 530 -24.50 17.41 -66.14
C MET A 530 -25.87 17.28 -66.81
N PHE A 531 -26.65 18.36 -66.84
CA PHE A 531 -28.02 18.32 -67.35
C PHE A 531 -28.19 18.87 -68.77
N HIS A 532 -28.64 18.00 -69.67
CA HIS A 532 -28.97 18.27 -71.06
C HIS A 532 -30.45 18.64 -71.25
N TYR A 533 -30.74 19.93 -71.17
CA TYR A 533 -32.07 20.48 -71.41
C TYR A 533 -32.40 20.62 -72.90
N ARG A 534 -33.60 20.17 -73.29
CA ARG A 534 -34.17 20.42 -74.63
C ARG A 534 -35.66 20.75 -74.53
N LEU A 535 -36.15 21.64 -75.40
CA LEU A 535 -37.58 21.75 -75.61
C LEU A 535 -38.10 20.47 -76.28
N GLU A 536 -39.25 19.95 -75.84
CA GLU A 536 -39.90 18.82 -76.53
C GLU A 536 -40.20 19.20 -78.00
N MET A 537 -40.71 20.42 -78.21
CA MET A 537 -40.86 21.04 -79.52
C MET A 537 -39.60 21.83 -79.92
N LEU A 538 -38.68 21.17 -80.64
CA LEU A 538 -37.38 21.71 -81.09
C LEU A 538 -37.41 23.10 -81.76
N ASN A 539 -38.52 23.49 -82.39
CA ASN A 539 -38.72 24.84 -82.93
C ASN A 539 -40.02 25.46 -82.40
N ASN A 540 -40.09 25.66 -81.08
CA ASN A 540 -41.17 26.39 -80.44
C ASN A 540 -41.29 27.82 -81.05
N PRO A 541 -42.50 28.29 -81.41
CA PRO A 541 -42.69 29.59 -82.08
C PRO A 541 -42.54 30.80 -81.14
N ASN A 542 -42.66 30.61 -79.82
CA ASN A 542 -42.80 31.69 -78.85
C ASN A 542 -41.59 31.81 -77.91
N PHE A 543 -40.92 30.69 -77.60
CA PHE A 543 -39.86 30.61 -76.60
C PHE A 543 -38.59 29.95 -77.15
N THR A 544 -37.45 30.31 -76.57
CA THR A 544 -36.16 29.64 -76.79
C THR A 544 -35.43 29.46 -75.48
N ILE A 545 -34.63 28.40 -75.35
CA ILE A 545 -33.79 28.14 -74.17
C ILE A 545 -32.35 28.55 -74.44
N LYS A 546 -31.64 29.00 -73.40
CA LYS A 546 -30.21 29.27 -73.40
C LYS A 546 -29.58 28.55 -72.21
N ASN A 547 -28.59 27.70 -72.48
CA ASN A 547 -27.77 27.09 -71.42
C ASN A 547 -26.86 28.16 -70.79
N ASN A 548 -26.86 28.21 -69.45
CA ASN A 548 -26.08 29.17 -68.67
C ASN A 548 -24.69 28.62 -68.25
N LEU A 549 -24.40 27.34 -68.52
CA LEU A 549 -23.17 26.60 -68.20
C LEU A 549 -22.96 26.30 -66.70
N ASP A 550 -24.03 26.39 -65.91
CA ASP A 550 -24.07 26.21 -64.45
C ASP A 550 -25.18 25.20 -64.04
N ASN A 551 -25.50 24.26 -64.92
CA ASN A 551 -26.67 23.36 -64.85
C ASN A 551 -28.04 24.07 -64.80
N SER A 552 -28.13 25.37 -65.05
CA SER A 552 -29.39 26.07 -65.29
C SER A 552 -29.61 26.45 -66.76
N ILE A 553 -30.87 26.66 -67.14
CA ILE A 553 -31.23 27.31 -68.40
C ILE A 553 -32.04 28.57 -68.18
N SER A 554 -31.68 29.63 -68.90
CA SER A 554 -32.53 30.81 -69.07
C SER A 554 -33.58 30.52 -70.14
N ILE A 555 -34.85 30.76 -69.86
CA ILE A 555 -35.94 30.69 -70.85
C ILE A 555 -36.23 32.10 -71.35
N LEU A 556 -36.28 32.29 -72.67
CA LEU A 556 -36.36 33.62 -73.29
C LEU A 556 -37.56 33.76 -74.24
N ALA A 557 -38.12 34.97 -74.26
CA ALA A 557 -39.13 35.39 -75.22
C ALA A 557 -38.55 35.52 -76.64
N LYS A 558 -39.16 34.86 -77.63
CA LYS A 558 -38.72 34.88 -79.05
C LYS A 558 -39.27 36.09 -79.83
N HIS A 559 -40.34 36.72 -79.33
CA HIS A 559 -41.02 37.88 -79.92
C HIS A 559 -41.67 38.75 -78.84
N ASP A 560 -42.22 39.90 -79.22
CA ASP A 560 -42.92 40.87 -78.34
C ASP A 560 -44.46 40.82 -78.43
N SER A 561 -45.02 39.84 -79.13
CA SER A 561 -46.46 39.78 -79.49
C SER A 561 -47.39 39.08 -78.47
N PHE A 562 -46.99 39.00 -77.20
CA PHE A 562 -47.67 38.22 -76.15
C PHE A 562 -48.95 38.89 -75.60
N ARG A 563 -50.07 38.75 -76.31
CA ARG A 563 -51.36 39.32 -75.89
C ARG A 563 -52.14 38.38 -74.97
N ARG A 564 -52.28 38.75 -73.70
CA ARG A 564 -53.08 38.05 -72.67
C ARG A 564 -54.53 37.79 -73.13
N GLN A 565 -55.11 38.69 -73.92
CA GLN A 565 -56.49 38.56 -74.43
C GLN A 565 -56.64 37.56 -75.59
N LYS A 566 -55.52 37.03 -76.12
CA LYS A 566 -55.47 35.96 -77.12
C LYS A 566 -55.05 34.63 -76.48
N GLN A 567 -54.07 34.68 -75.60
CA GLN A 567 -53.61 33.55 -74.79
C GLN A 567 -52.96 34.10 -73.52
N ASP A 568 -53.51 33.73 -72.37
CA ASP A 568 -53.09 34.13 -71.03
C ASP A 568 -52.12 33.14 -70.39
N THR A 569 -52.17 31.86 -70.76
CA THR A 569 -51.26 30.82 -70.26
C THR A 569 -50.62 30.03 -71.39
N TYR A 570 -49.31 29.84 -71.32
CA TYR A 570 -48.54 28.91 -72.15
C TYR A 570 -48.04 27.74 -71.29
N LEU A 571 -48.09 26.54 -71.85
CA LEU A 571 -47.44 25.35 -71.29
C LEU A 571 -46.21 25.04 -72.14
N LEU A 572 -45.04 24.95 -71.50
CA LEU A 572 -43.76 24.70 -72.15
C LEU A 572 -43.17 23.39 -71.61
N PRO A 573 -43.39 22.25 -72.30
CA PRO A 573 -42.71 20.99 -71.97
C PRO A 573 -41.22 21.08 -72.30
N ILE A 574 -40.40 20.85 -71.29
CA ILE A 574 -38.95 20.83 -71.35
C ILE A 574 -38.52 19.44 -70.88
N VAL A 575 -37.73 18.76 -71.71
CA VAL A 575 -37.10 17.50 -71.33
C VAL A 575 -35.77 17.83 -70.69
N VAL A 576 -35.53 17.26 -69.51
CA VAL A 576 -34.21 17.21 -68.87
C VAL A 576 -33.67 15.80 -69.08
N THR A 577 -32.36 15.68 -69.23
CA THR A 577 -31.65 14.40 -69.43
C THR A 577 -30.31 14.56 -68.73
N ASP A 578 -29.93 13.61 -67.90
CA ASP A 578 -28.60 13.53 -67.30
C ASP A 578 -27.54 13.03 -68.31
N ASP A 579 -26.32 12.81 -67.83
CA ASP A 579 -25.17 12.30 -68.61
C ASP A 579 -24.68 10.95 -68.02
N GLY A 580 -25.58 10.21 -67.35
CA GLY A 580 -25.29 8.93 -66.72
C GLY A 580 -25.31 7.74 -67.71
N GLU A 581 -24.95 6.55 -67.22
CA GLU A 581 -25.02 5.30 -68.01
C GLU A 581 -25.90 4.25 -67.30
N PRO A 582 -27.14 3.99 -67.77
CA PRO A 582 -27.82 4.59 -68.92
C PRO A 582 -28.36 6.00 -68.60
N PRO A 583 -28.41 6.92 -69.59
CA PRO A 583 -28.90 8.27 -69.37
C PRO A 583 -30.41 8.27 -69.23
N MET A 584 -30.90 8.89 -68.16
CA MET A 584 -32.32 8.98 -67.83
C MET A 584 -32.92 10.32 -68.29
N SER A 585 -34.25 10.44 -68.28
CA SER A 585 -34.89 11.71 -68.70
C SER A 585 -36.30 11.91 -68.16
N SER A 586 -36.58 13.15 -67.78
CA SER A 586 -37.87 13.63 -67.30
C SER A 586 -38.50 14.59 -68.34
N THR A 587 -39.79 14.90 -68.21
CA THR A 587 -40.42 15.95 -69.02
C THR A 587 -41.27 16.85 -68.13
N ASN A 588 -40.70 18.01 -67.80
CA ASN A 588 -41.26 18.94 -66.83
C ASN A 588 -41.89 20.12 -67.57
N THR A 589 -43.14 20.45 -67.22
CA THR A 589 -43.92 21.48 -67.91
C THR A 589 -43.86 22.79 -67.15
N LEU A 590 -43.10 23.77 -67.68
CA LEU A 590 -43.18 25.12 -67.14
C LEU A 590 -44.48 25.78 -67.62
N THR A 591 -45.28 26.28 -66.69
CA THR A 591 -46.39 27.17 -67.00
C THR A 591 -45.88 28.62 -67.08
N ILE A 592 -46.27 29.34 -68.11
CA ILE A 592 -45.90 30.74 -68.33
C ILE A 592 -47.18 31.57 -68.43
N GLN A 593 -47.51 32.29 -67.37
CA GLN A 593 -48.68 33.17 -67.31
C GLN A 593 -48.33 34.55 -67.88
N VAL A 594 -49.19 35.10 -68.74
CA VAL A 594 -49.02 36.41 -69.39
C VAL A 594 -49.75 37.48 -68.57
N CYS A 595 -48.99 38.47 -68.11
CA CYS A 595 -49.41 39.45 -67.12
C CYS A 595 -49.26 40.89 -67.61
N SER A 596 -50.08 41.77 -67.04
CA SER A 596 -49.98 43.22 -67.26
C SER A 596 -48.70 43.80 -66.65
N CYS A 597 -48.13 44.83 -67.27
CA CYS A 597 -46.79 45.34 -66.94
C CYS A 597 -46.72 46.84 -66.64
N SER A 598 -45.65 47.21 -65.93
CA SER A 598 -45.22 48.60 -65.79
C SER A 598 -44.64 49.14 -67.10
N ARG A 599 -44.52 50.47 -67.18
CA ARG A 599 -43.82 51.17 -68.28
C ARG A 599 -42.34 50.80 -68.42
N GLU A 600 -41.77 50.13 -67.41
CA GLU A 600 -40.36 49.71 -67.37
C GLU A 600 -40.18 48.24 -67.82
N GLY A 601 -41.28 47.50 -68.02
CA GLY A 601 -41.27 46.10 -68.48
C GLY A 601 -41.39 45.04 -67.37
N ASN A 602 -41.54 45.47 -66.11
CA ASN A 602 -41.74 44.58 -64.98
C ASN A 602 -43.22 44.18 -64.85
N VAL A 603 -43.49 42.93 -64.46
CA VAL A 603 -44.85 42.43 -64.21
C VAL A 603 -45.50 43.21 -63.05
N GLN A 604 -46.78 43.58 -63.20
CA GLN A 604 -47.57 44.32 -62.20
C GLN A 604 -48.80 43.56 -61.70
N SER A 605 -49.53 42.85 -62.58
CA SER A 605 -50.66 42.02 -62.14
C SER A 605 -50.94 40.89 -63.13
N CYS A 606 -50.90 39.66 -62.60
CA CYS A 606 -51.29 38.42 -63.27
C CYS A 606 -52.73 38.01 -62.96
N ASN A 607 -53.28 38.46 -61.82
CA ASN A 607 -54.63 38.11 -61.39
C ASN A 607 -55.66 38.57 -62.43
N VAL A 608 -56.68 37.74 -62.65
CA VAL A 608 -57.93 38.19 -63.26
C VAL A 608 -58.58 39.17 -62.29
N GLU A 609 -59.13 40.28 -62.77
CA GLU A 609 -60.02 41.10 -61.93
C GLU A 609 -61.21 40.24 -61.54
N ALA A 610 -61.26 39.82 -60.26
CA ALA A 610 -62.38 39.07 -59.74
C ALA A 610 -63.64 39.92 -59.91
N PHE A 611 -64.53 39.53 -60.82
CA PHE A 611 -65.77 40.24 -61.08
C PHE A 611 -66.71 39.97 -59.91
N VAL A 612 -66.55 40.74 -58.82
CA VAL A 612 -67.32 40.60 -57.58
C VAL A 612 -68.76 41.01 -57.84
N LEU A 613 -69.54 40.07 -58.38
CA LEU A 613 -70.99 40.09 -58.26
C LEU A 613 -71.32 40.21 -56.78
N PRO A 614 -72.11 41.21 -56.36
CA PRO A 614 -72.56 41.31 -54.98
C PRO A 614 -73.64 40.25 -54.74
N ILE A 615 -73.21 38.99 -54.56
CA ILE A 615 -74.05 37.89 -54.08
C ILE A 615 -74.31 38.14 -52.60
N GLY A 616 -75.19 39.10 -52.33
CA GLY A 616 -75.76 39.35 -51.02
C GLY A 616 -76.63 38.16 -50.62
N LEU A 617 -76.00 37.10 -50.11
CA LEU A 617 -76.68 36.07 -49.33
C LEU A 617 -77.52 36.78 -48.27
N SER A 618 -78.85 36.64 -48.36
CA SER A 618 -79.73 37.33 -47.44
C SER A 618 -79.42 36.90 -46.00
N MET A 619 -79.73 37.75 -45.02
CA MET A 619 -79.47 37.43 -43.61
C MET A 619 -80.10 36.08 -43.19
N GLY A 620 -81.21 35.67 -43.81
CA GLY A 620 -81.80 34.34 -43.59
C GLY A 620 -80.94 33.18 -44.10
N ALA A 621 -80.22 33.34 -45.22
CA ALA A 621 -79.29 32.33 -45.73
C ALA A 621 -78.03 32.23 -44.85
N LEU A 622 -77.49 33.35 -44.37
CA LEU A 622 -76.38 33.36 -43.40
C LEU A 622 -76.78 32.69 -42.08
N ILE A 623 -77.98 32.99 -41.55
CA ILE A 623 -78.52 32.34 -40.35
C ILE A 623 -78.73 30.83 -40.58
N ALA A 624 -79.23 30.42 -41.75
CA ALA A 624 -79.41 29.00 -42.08
C ALA A 624 -78.08 28.25 -42.18
N ILE A 625 -77.05 28.84 -42.80
CA ILE A 625 -75.70 28.26 -42.87
C ILE A 625 -75.10 28.14 -41.45
N LEU A 626 -75.22 29.18 -40.62
CA LEU A 626 -74.73 29.15 -39.25
C LEU A 626 -75.44 28.08 -38.40
N ALA A 627 -76.76 27.93 -38.56
CA ALA A 627 -77.55 26.89 -37.91
C ALA A 627 -77.14 25.48 -38.35
N CYS A 628 -76.88 25.26 -39.64
CA CYS A 628 -76.35 24.00 -40.15
C CYS A 628 -74.95 23.66 -39.61
N ILE A 629 -74.06 24.65 -39.47
CA ILE A 629 -72.72 24.47 -38.88
C ILE A 629 -72.83 24.11 -37.39
N ILE A 630 -73.68 24.79 -36.63
CA ILE A 630 -73.95 24.49 -35.22
C ILE A 630 -74.54 23.08 -35.07
N LEU A 631 -75.49 22.69 -35.93
CA LEU A 631 -76.11 21.37 -35.91
C LEU A 631 -75.12 20.26 -36.29
N LEU A 632 -74.22 20.50 -37.24
CA LEU A 632 -73.10 19.60 -37.55
C LEU A 632 -72.14 19.45 -36.36
N LEU A 633 -71.77 20.54 -35.68
CA LEU A 633 -70.93 20.50 -34.48
C LEU A 633 -71.59 19.67 -33.36
N VAL A 634 -72.89 19.84 -33.13
CA VAL A 634 -73.64 19.02 -32.16
C VAL A 634 -73.61 17.53 -32.55
N ILE A 635 -73.80 17.20 -33.84
CA ILE A 635 -73.71 15.81 -34.33
C ILE A 635 -72.29 15.24 -34.14
N VAL A 636 -71.23 16.00 -34.42
CA VAL A 636 -69.84 15.57 -34.23
C VAL A 636 -69.54 15.34 -32.74
N VAL A 637 -69.99 16.21 -31.84
CA VAL A 637 -69.84 16.02 -30.38
C VAL A 637 -70.62 14.79 -29.90
N LEU A 638 -71.83 14.55 -30.42
CA LEU A 638 -72.60 13.32 -30.15
C LEU A 638 -71.88 12.07 -30.66
N TYR A 639 -71.30 12.11 -31.87
CA TYR A 639 -70.54 11.00 -32.42
C TYR A 639 -69.27 10.69 -31.61
N VAL A 640 -68.52 11.71 -31.21
CA VAL A 640 -67.31 11.57 -30.38
C VAL A 640 -67.63 11.02 -28.99
N THR A 641 -68.69 11.52 -28.34
CA THR A 641 -69.12 11.01 -27.02
C THR A 641 -69.67 9.59 -27.09
N LEU A 642 -70.44 9.23 -28.13
CA LEU A 642 -70.91 7.86 -28.35
C LEU A 642 -69.78 6.88 -28.73
N ARG A 643 -68.74 7.32 -29.46
CA ARG A 643 -67.51 6.53 -29.66
C ARG A 643 -66.78 6.30 -28.33
N ARG A 644 -66.62 7.33 -27.52
CA ARG A 644 -65.90 7.27 -26.24
C ARG A 644 -66.56 6.35 -25.21
N HIS A 645 -67.87 6.14 -25.31
CA HIS A 645 -68.64 5.25 -24.41
C HIS A 645 -68.71 3.78 -24.88
N LYS A 646 -68.01 3.39 -25.95
CA LYS A 646 -68.04 2.02 -26.51
C LYS A 646 -66.78 1.18 -26.32
N ASN A 647 -65.67 1.78 -25.87
CA ASN A 647 -64.37 1.13 -25.78
C ASN A 647 -63.82 1.17 -24.34
N GLU A 648 -64.29 0.27 -23.49
CA GLU A 648 -63.53 -0.23 -22.34
C GLU A 648 -63.34 -1.75 -22.49
N PRO A 649 -62.27 -2.36 -21.91
CA PRO A 649 -61.58 -3.44 -22.60
C PRO A 649 -61.91 -4.86 -22.12
N LEU A 650 -61.62 -5.83 -22.98
CA LEU A 650 -61.48 -7.25 -22.62
C LEU A 650 -60.10 -7.79 -23.05
N ILE A 651 -59.14 -7.64 -22.12
CA ILE A 651 -58.29 -8.72 -21.57
C ILE A 651 -57.44 -9.56 -22.56
N ILE A 652 -56.10 -9.54 -22.35
CA ILE A 652 -55.08 -10.54 -22.75
C ILE A 652 -54.74 -10.56 -24.27
N LYS A 653 -53.46 -10.59 -24.71
CA LYS A 653 -52.15 -10.85 -24.05
C LYS A 653 -51.01 -10.09 -24.78
N ASP A 654 -49.83 -9.96 -24.15
CA ASP A 654 -48.43 -10.06 -24.66
C ASP A 654 -48.15 -9.67 -26.15
N ASP A 655 -47.15 -8.83 -26.53
CA ASP A 655 -45.83 -8.51 -25.93
C ASP A 655 -45.28 -7.09 -26.32
N GLU A 656 -44.16 -6.72 -25.69
CA GLU A 656 -43.02 -5.81 -26.04
C GLU A 656 -43.21 -4.66 -27.08
N ASP A 657 -42.97 -3.38 -26.75
CA ASP A 657 -41.67 -2.61 -26.72
C ASP A 657 -41.15 -2.28 -28.16
N VAL A 658 -40.52 -1.14 -28.54
CA VAL A 658 -39.63 -0.18 -27.84
C VAL A 658 -39.68 1.25 -28.46
N ARG A 659 -39.88 2.31 -27.63
CA ARG A 659 -39.42 3.75 -27.72
C ARG A 659 -39.72 4.53 -29.05
N GLU A 660 -39.58 5.86 -29.19
CA GLU A 660 -38.53 6.89 -28.95
C GLU A 660 -39.17 8.17 -28.33
N ASN A 661 -38.71 8.70 -27.18
CA ASN A 661 -37.58 9.63 -26.92
C ASN A 661 -37.90 11.14 -27.06
N ILE A 662 -37.58 11.90 -25.99
CA ILE A 662 -36.69 13.10 -25.96
C ILE A 662 -36.72 13.69 -24.53
N ILE A 663 -35.57 13.68 -23.87
CA ILE A 663 -35.23 14.51 -22.69
C ILE A 663 -33.79 15.01 -22.92
N ARG A 664 -33.48 16.24 -22.51
CA ARG A 664 -32.09 16.75 -22.47
C ARG A 664 -31.56 16.83 -21.04
N TYR A 665 -30.25 16.72 -20.92
CA TYR A 665 -29.48 16.73 -19.69
C TYR A 665 -29.49 18.09 -18.98
N ASP A 666 -29.39 18.01 -17.65
CA ASP A 666 -28.65 18.83 -16.66
C ASP A 666 -28.81 18.01 -15.34
N ASP A 667 -27.85 17.78 -14.44
CA ASP A 667 -26.40 18.06 -14.42
C ASP A 667 -25.70 17.06 -13.44
N GLU A 668 -24.42 17.28 -13.11
CA GLU A 668 -23.55 16.63 -12.08
C GLU A 668 -24.22 15.85 -10.90
N GLY A 669 -23.68 14.75 -10.34
CA GLY A 669 -22.46 13.99 -10.65
C GLY A 669 -21.83 13.31 -9.40
N GLY A 670 -21.50 12.01 -9.48
CA GLY A 670 -20.62 11.28 -8.53
C GLY A 670 -21.25 10.68 -7.26
N GLY A 671 -20.69 9.55 -6.79
CA GLY A 671 -21.03 8.91 -5.50
C GLY A 671 -21.33 7.40 -5.61
N GLU A 672 -20.32 6.57 -5.35
CA GLU A 672 -20.46 5.11 -5.16
C GLU A 672 -20.97 4.80 -3.74
N GLU A 673 -21.73 3.72 -3.56
CA GLU A 673 -21.34 2.54 -2.74
C GLU A 673 -22.53 1.58 -2.51
N ASP A 674 -22.36 0.38 -3.06
CA ASP A 674 -22.71 -0.96 -2.56
C ASP A 674 -24.11 -1.29 -2.00
N THR A 675 -24.72 -2.28 -2.66
CA THR A 675 -25.83 -3.08 -2.15
C THR A 675 -25.33 -4.46 -1.71
N GLU A 676 -25.21 -4.67 -0.40
CA GLU A 676 -25.14 -6.04 0.14
C GLU A 676 -26.55 -6.65 0.07
N ALA A 677 -26.82 -7.57 -0.87
CA ALA A 677 -26.41 -8.98 -0.89
C ALA A 677 -27.21 -9.83 0.11
N PHE A 678 -28.15 -10.62 -0.41
CA PHE A 678 -28.90 -11.62 0.35
C PHE A 678 -28.04 -12.85 0.62
N ASP A 679 -27.78 -13.17 1.88
CA ASP A 679 -27.22 -14.47 2.27
C ASP A 679 -28.32 -15.52 2.50
N ILE A 680 -28.20 -16.69 1.86
CA ILE A 680 -29.13 -17.82 1.97
C ILE A 680 -28.42 -18.94 2.74
N ALA A 681 -28.36 -18.80 4.07
CA ALA A 681 -27.59 -19.68 4.94
C ALA A 681 -28.28 -20.04 6.29
N THR A 682 -29.57 -20.41 6.29
CA THR A 682 -30.23 -20.99 7.49
C THR A 682 -31.21 -22.13 7.18
N LEU A 683 -30.79 -23.38 7.38
CA LEU A 683 -31.66 -24.54 7.60
C LEU A 683 -30.95 -25.57 8.49
N GLN A 684 -31.73 -26.22 9.38
CA GLN A 684 -31.28 -27.05 10.52
C GLN A 684 -30.55 -26.23 11.63
N ASN A 685 -30.73 -26.50 12.92
CA ASN A 685 -31.45 -27.58 13.61
C ASN A 685 -32.15 -27.02 14.89
N PRO A 686 -33.14 -27.70 15.49
CA PRO A 686 -33.88 -27.17 16.65
C PRO A 686 -33.29 -27.60 18.01
N ASP A 687 -33.32 -26.70 19.00
CA ASP A 687 -33.57 -26.93 20.44
C ASP A 687 -33.33 -25.63 21.24
N GLY A 688 -33.73 -25.57 22.52
CA GLY A 688 -33.22 -24.54 23.47
C GLY A 688 -34.23 -23.49 23.99
N ILE A 689 -34.92 -23.83 25.08
CA ILE A 689 -35.87 -23.01 25.85
C ILE A 689 -35.26 -21.71 26.44
N SER A 690 -36.11 -20.67 26.59
CA SER A 690 -35.94 -19.39 27.33
C SER A 690 -35.10 -18.27 26.66
N GLY A 691 -35.40 -16.98 26.85
CA GLY A 691 -36.54 -16.35 27.54
C GLY A 691 -36.47 -14.80 27.58
N TYR A 692 -37.59 -14.16 27.98
CA TYR A 692 -37.77 -12.72 28.26
C TYR A 692 -37.64 -11.68 27.11
N LEU A 693 -38.78 -11.07 26.77
CA LEU A 693 -38.88 -9.69 26.25
C LEU A 693 -38.67 -8.68 27.40
N PRO A 694 -38.30 -7.43 27.11
CA PRO A 694 -39.36 -6.40 27.10
C PRO A 694 -39.24 -5.33 26.00
N ARG A 695 -40.38 -4.84 25.51
CA ARG A 695 -40.47 -3.52 24.87
C ARG A 695 -40.43 -2.40 25.93
N LYS A 696 -40.04 -1.19 25.52
CA LYS A 696 -40.53 0.04 26.14
C LYS A 696 -40.53 1.21 25.16
N ASP A 697 -41.72 1.68 24.81
CA ASP A 697 -41.93 2.99 24.17
C ASP A 697 -41.78 4.11 25.22
N ILE A 698 -41.43 5.34 24.80
CA ILE A 698 -41.89 6.63 25.38
C ILE A 698 -41.35 7.83 24.57
N LYS A 699 -42.27 8.74 24.21
CA LYS A 699 -42.09 10.18 23.90
C LYS A 699 -42.81 10.95 25.03
N PRO A 700 -42.66 12.27 25.25
CA PRO A 700 -42.32 13.34 24.30
C PRO A 700 -41.13 14.22 24.81
N ASP A 701 -40.90 15.53 24.57
CA ASP A 701 -41.81 16.70 24.50
C ASP A 701 -41.22 17.96 23.81
N LEU A 702 -42.06 18.98 23.59
CA LEU A 702 -41.71 20.26 22.92
C LEU A 702 -41.23 21.36 23.88
N GLN A 703 -40.53 22.38 23.34
CA GLN A 703 -40.56 23.77 23.87
C GLN A 703 -40.44 24.81 22.74
N PHE A 704 -40.84 26.07 23.02
CA PHE A 704 -41.26 27.04 21.99
C PHE A 704 -40.83 28.50 22.30
N MET A 705 -40.09 29.15 21.38
CA MET A 705 -40.08 30.63 21.13
C MET A 705 -39.61 31.56 22.30
N PRO A 706 -39.58 32.93 22.19
CA PRO A 706 -40.06 33.84 21.12
C PRO A 706 -39.19 35.08 20.69
N ARG A 707 -39.36 35.49 19.40
CA ARG A 707 -39.45 36.89 18.86
C ARG A 707 -38.21 37.84 19.02
N GLN A 708 -38.07 39.00 18.35
CA GLN A 708 -39.03 40.05 17.89
C GLN A 708 -38.56 40.94 16.70
N VAL A 709 -39.53 41.46 15.91
CA VAL A 709 -39.60 42.85 15.30
C VAL A 709 -38.65 43.18 14.11
N LEU A 710 -38.94 43.99 13.07
CA LEU A 710 -39.96 45.00 12.65
C LEU A 710 -40.27 44.80 11.12
N ASN A 711 -41.49 44.84 10.55
CA ASN A 711 -42.31 45.99 10.09
C ASN A 711 -41.57 47.07 9.23
N THR A 712 -42.06 47.65 8.10
CA THR A 712 -43.15 47.36 7.10
C THR A 712 -43.06 48.37 5.90
N VAL A 713 -43.82 48.14 4.80
CA VAL A 713 -44.42 49.18 3.88
C VAL A 713 -43.49 49.99 2.91
N VAL A 714 -43.86 50.43 1.66
CA VAL A 714 -44.83 50.01 0.60
C VAL A 714 -44.63 50.85 -0.71
N PHE A 715 -45.32 50.52 -1.83
CA PHE A 715 -45.54 51.34 -3.08
C PHE A 715 -44.34 51.61 -4.05
N GLN A 716 -44.47 51.89 -5.37
CA GLN A 716 -45.50 51.60 -6.42
C GLN A 716 -44.97 51.98 -7.85
N CYS A 717 -45.68 51.56 -8.92
CA CYS A 717 -45.87 52.25 -10.23
C CYS A 717 -44.89 52.14 -11.44
N PHE A 718 -45.48 51.65 -12.56
CA PHE A 718 -45.56 52.25 -13.93
C PHE A 718 -44.51 52.02 -15.06
N PHE A 719 -45.06 51.47 -16.17
CA PHE A 719 -44.92 51.84 -17.61
C PHE A 719 -43.62 51.64 -18.44
N VAL A 720 -43.69 50.66 -19.36
CA VAL A 720 -43.70 50.79 -20.84
C VAL A 720 -42.90 51.94 -21.51
N PHE A 721 -41.99 51.59 -22.44
CA PHE A 721 -41.89 52.23 -23.77
C PHE A 721 -41.32 51.27 -24.85
N PHE A 722 -40.98 51.78 -26.04
CA PHE A 722 -40.98 51.07 -27.34
C PHE A 722 -39.83 51.55 -28.27
N PHE A 723 -39.70 50.96 -29.47
CA PHE A 723 -38.91 51.37 -30.68
C PHE A 723 -37.45 50.86 -30.90
N VAL A 724 -37.33 49.91 -31.86
CA VAL A 724 -36.53 49.91 -33.12
C VAL A 724 -35.18 50.65 -33.22
N PHE A 725 -34.14 49.95 -33.70
CA PHE A 725 -33.23 50.21 -34.88
C PHE A 725 -32.11 49.12 -34.82
N VAL A 726 -31.84 48.22 -35.79
CA VAL A 726 -31.52 48.28 -37.24
C VAL A 726 -30.00 48.35 -37.55
N PHE A 727 -29.57 47.41 -38.41
CA PHE A 727 -28.38 47.33 -39.30
C PHE A 727 -27.03 46.66 -38.89
N LEU A 728 -26.56 45.86 -39.87
CA LEU A 728 -25.19 45.60 -40.37
C LEU A 728 -24.21 44.63 -39.66
N GLU A 729 -23.83 43.62 -40.45
CA GLU A 729 -22.50 43.00 -40.64
C GLU A 729 -21.53 42.87 -39.46
N HIS A 730 -21.14 41.62 -39.18
CA HIS A 730 -19.89 41.13 -39.80
C HIS A 730 -19.98 39.65 -40.21
#